data_AF-A0A2A2LT80-F1
#
_entry.id   AF-A0A2A2LT80-F1
#
_cell.length_a   1.000
_cell.length_b   1.000
_cell.length_c   1.000
_cell.angle_alpha   90.00
_cell.angle_beta   90.00
_cell.angle_gamma   90.00
#
_symmetry.space_group_name_H-M   'P 1'
#
loop_
_entity.id
_entity.type
_entity.pdbx_description
1 polymer ?
#
loop_
_entity_poly.entity_id
_entity_poly.type
_entity_poly.pdbx_seq_one_letter_code
_entity_poly.pdbx_strand_id
1 'polypeptide(L)'
;MGERFEAEKDRLRREIDGLNGRLARQQMDVDKANAYRLEAEPKLKDLQGQVKTLSARLMTAESLSDSSFAKQKQLEAQNKKLQSELENALNEIEDLKKQVADLQRQVEDEHLMRQTAQQKVKSLEEDLAFLKSQHDAEMEEVSRKREIDMTTYAKQISEDYAHKLQDQLAEMRAHFQVQRNNLAEQFEDNYKTKMSEVQERADRAMSESFSLRARLREVDGLQSVVDRLKSDLENQKREFEDRLGHKDMEISNLNKEIQRLMEKCANLLDIKVQLDAELETYRMLLESEETRLNLSAGQSPRAARHHVSFHSQSTSGSQSAGRGVKRRRYEVNGESDVEFHRHKARINKETHGPIEIAEVAENSDWVRIENTSDEEVSIAQWKIKLIAGDKETTYSFNNRMKLGPHSTVTVYSMDATDGKHQPPEHYVMKRNNWPVGENPSATLESDNGDVMSSITVAESDSSNAEDPAERCSIMEGRREMTCFVTVGTTLFEELSNEVLSEESISALQQVGIKKLILQIGAANLTEEVRNRVFGGAETEDKGRGSWGDMQISYYRYKNSIADDIRTAKIVIGHCGAGTCLDVLRAKKPFIVVVNERLMDNHQMELATAMADENHLLFCTPSKLAETIRDNRLFELTPFHPPR
;
A
#
# COMPACT_ATOMS: atom_id res chain seq x y z
N MET A 1 172.70 -14.14 -134.06
CA MET A 1 171.30 -14.63 -133.97
C MET A 1 170.96 -15.17 -132.59
N GLY A 2 171.71 -16.12 -132.01
CA GLY A 2 171.34 -16.77 -130.72
C GLY A 2 171.15 -15.82 -129.53
N GLU A 3 172.11 -14.91 -129.28
CA GLU A 3 172.19 -14.13 -128.03
C GLU A 3 170.96 -13.28 -127.69
N ARG A 4 170.19 -12.84 -128.70
CA ARG A 4 168.96 -12.06 -128.46
C ARG A 4 167.85 -12.89 -127.81
N PHE A 5 167.72 -14.17 -128.17
CA PHE A 5 166.67 -15.04 -127.63
C PHE A 5 166.91 -15.40 -126.17
N GLU A 6 168.17 -15.60 -125.76
CA GLU A 6 168.49 -15.91 -124.35
C GLU A 6 168.22 -14.69 -123.44
N ALA A 7 168.56 -13.48 -123.90
CA ALA A 7 168.26 -12.23 -123.19
C ALA A 7 166.75 -11.97 -123.03
N GLU A 8 165.94 -12.32 -124.05
CA GLU A 8 164.48 -12.18 -124.01
C GLU A 8 163.82 -13.24 -123.11
N LYS A 9 164.33 -14.47 -123.13
CA LYS A 9 163.95 -15.56 -122.23
C LYS A 9 164.24 -15.23 -120.75
N ASP A 10 165.38 -14.60 -120.45
CA ASP A 10 165.71 -14.13 -119.10
C ASP A 10 165.01 -12.81 -118.71
N ARG A 11 164.47 -12.05 -119.66
CA ARG A 11 163.48 -11.01 -119.37
C ARG A 11 162.14 -11.64 -118.96
N LEU A 12 161.63 -12.58 -119.77
CA LEU A 12 160.35 -13.26 -119.51
C LEU A 12 160.37 -14.03 -118.19
N ARG A 13 161.48 -14.69 -117.82
CA ARG A 13 161.67 -15.30 -116.50
C ARG A 13 161.51 -14.29 -115.36
N ARG A 14 162.21 -13.15 -115.40
CA ARG A 14 162.08 -12.09 -114.38
C ARG A 14 160.68 -11.47 -114.33
N GLU A 15 159.98 -11.42 -115.46
CA GLU A 15 158.59 -10.94 -115.52
C GLU A 15 157.61 -11.97 -114.94
N ILE A 16 157.84 -13.27 -115.16
CA ILE A 16 157.13 -14.38 -114.51
C ILE A 16 157.39 -14.39 -112.99
N ASP A 17 158.64 -14.24 -112.55
CA ASP A 17 158.98 -14.16 -111.12
C ASP A 17 158.37 -12.90 -110.46
N GLY A 18 158.32 -11.77 -111.17
CA GLY A 18 157.62 -10.56 -110.76
C GLY A 18 156.09 -10.65 -110.80
N LEU A 19 155.52 -11.57 -111.59
CA LEU A 19 154.09 -11.93 -111.55
C LEU A 19 153.81 -12.87 -110.38
N ASN A 20 154.62 -13.91 -110.19
CA ASN A 20 154.55 -14.86 -109.07
C ASN A 20 154.69 -14.13 -107.72
N GLY A 21 155.62 -13.18 -107.61
CA GLY A 21 155.79 -12.34 -106.42
C GLY A 21 154.62 -11.37 -106.16
N ARG A 22 153.89 -10.93 -107.21
CA ARG A 22 152.64 -10.16 -107.07
C ARG A 22 151.47 -11.06 -106.66
N LEU A 23 151.35 -12.23 -107.29
CA LEU A 23 150.34 -13.24 -106.99
C LEU A 23 150.46 -13.73 -105.54
N ALA A 24 151.68 -14.01 -105.07
CA ALA A 24 151.94 -14.40 -103.68
C ALA A 24 151.55 -13.29 -102.68
N ARG A 25 151.80 -12.01 -102.99
CA ARG A 25 151.35 -10.89 -102.15
C ARG A 25 149.83 -10.78 -102.13
N GLN A 26 149.17 -10.84 -103.29
CA GLN A 26 147.71 -10.82 -103.38
C GLN A 26 147.08 -12.01 -102.65
N GLN A 27 147.68 -13.20 -102.74
CA GLN A 27 147.25 -14.38 -102.00
C GLN A 27 147.39 -14.14 -100.48
N MET A 28 148.54 -13.66 -100.00
CA MET A 28 148.71 -13.30 -98.58
C MET A 28 147.71 -12.23 -98.10
N ASP A 29 147.36 -11.26 -98.94
CA ASP A 29 146.39 -10.22 -98.57
C ASP A 29 144.94 -10.74 -98.60
N VAL A 30 144.61 -11.66 -99.51
CA VAL A 30 143.36 -12.45 -99.50
C VAL A 30 143.28 -13.36 -98.27
N ASP A 31 144.37 -14.01 -97.89
CA ASP A 31 144.42 -14.90 -96.73
C ASP A 31 144.32 -14.12 -95.41
N LYS A 32 144.94 -12.94 -95.31
CA LYS A 32 144.69 -11.98 -94.22
C LYS A 32 143.23 -11.54 -94.18
N ALA A 33 142.66 -11.15 -95.31
CA ALA A 33 141.26 -10.72 -95.38
C ALA A 33 140.30 -11.85 -94.98
N ASN A 34 140.57 -13.09 -95.40
CA ASN A 34 139.83 -14.28 -94.98
C ASN A 34 140.00 -14.57 -93.49
N ALA A 35 141.21 -14.43 -92.93
CA ALA A 35 141.45 -14.58 -91.49
C ALA A 35 140.68 -13.52 -90.68
N TYR A 36 140.72 -12.24 -91.06
CA TYR A 36 139.92 -11.19 -90.43
C TYR A 36 138.41 -11.45 -90.56
N ARG A 37 137.95 -11.96 -91.71
CA ARG A 37 136.54 -12.34 -91.91
C ARG A 37 136.15 -13.50 -90.98
N LEU A 38 136.98 -14.53 -90.89
CA LEU A 38 136.78 -15.70 -90.03
C LEU A 38 136.83 -15.35 -88.53
N GLU A 39 137.60 -14.34 -88.13
CA GLU A 39 137.63 -13.81 -86.76
C GLU A 39 136.44 -12.87 -86.46
N ALA A 40 135.87 -12.21 -87.48
CA ALA A 40 134.72 -11.32 -87.36
C ALA A 40 133.37 -12.04 -87.42
N GLU A 41 133.24 -13.11 -88.23
CA GLU A 41 132.04 -13.95 -88.36
C GLU A 41 131.47 -14.44 -87.00
N PRO A 42 132.25 -15.02 -86.06
CA PRO A 42 131.73 -15.43 -84.76
C PRO A 42 131.29 -14.23 -83.91
N LYS A 43 132.07 -13.13 -83.91
CA LYS A 43 131.73 -11.90 -83.16
C LYS A 43 130.42 -11.28 -83.68
N LEU A 44 130.21 -11.28 -85.00
CA LEU A 44 128.96 -10.86 -85.64
C LEU A 44 127.80 -11.77 -85.23
N LYS A 45 127.99 -13.09 -85.19
CA LYS A 45 126.98 -14.07 -84.79
C LYS A 45 126.59 -13.93 -83.32
N ASP A 46 127.56 -13.69 -82.44
CA ASP A 46 127.33 -13.45 -81.02
C ASP A 46 126.59 -12.11 -80.80
N LEU A 47 126.98 -11.05 -81.50
CA LEU A 47 126.25 -9.77 -81.50
C LEU A 47 124.82 -9.93 -82.02
N GLN A 48 124.59 -10.71 -83.08
CA GLN A 48 123.23 -11.04 -83.54
C GLN A 48 122.42 -11.84 -82.50
N GLY A 49 123.06 -12.74 -81.77
CA GLY A 49 122.45 -13.47 -80.65
C GLY A 49 122.06 -12.54 -79.49
N GLN A 50 122.95 -11.62 -79.12
CA GLN A 50 122.69 -10.58 -78.13
C GLN A 50 121.56 -9.65 -78.57
N VAL A 51 121.57 -9.14 -79.81
CA VAL A 51 120.48 -8.29 -80.35
C VAL A 51 119.14 -9.02 -80.34
N LYS A 52 119.07 -10.30 -80.71
CA LYS A 52 117.84 -11.11 -80.61
C LYS A 52 117.37 -11.27 -79.16
N THR A 53 118.29 -11.53 -78.23
CA THR A 53 117.98 -11.68 -76.79
C THR A 53 117.51 -10.35 -76.18
N LEU A 54 118.13 -9.23 -76.55
CA LEU A 54 117.75 -7.89 -76.10
C LEU A 54 116.41 -7.45 -76.71
N SER A 55 116.15 -7.74 -77.99
CA SER A 55 114.86 -7.50 -78.65
C SER A 55 113.73 -8.31 -78.01
N ALA A 56 113.95 -9.59 -77.70
CA ALA A 56 112.98 -10.40 -76.97
C ALA A 56 112.71 -9.86 -75.55
N ARG A 57 113.76 -9.43 -74.83
CA ARG A 57 113.62 -8.79 -73.51
C ARG A 57 112.87 -7.46 -73.58
N LEU A 58 113.14 -6.64 -74.59
CA LEU A 58 112.43 -5.39 -74.84
C LEU A 58 110.94 -5.65 -75.08
N MET A 59 110.58 -6.58 -75.97
CA MET A 59 109.19 -6.97 -76.23
C MET A 59 108.47 -7.50 -74.98
N THR A 60 109.17 -8.24 -74.10
CA THR A 60 108.57 -8.64 -72.81
C THR A 60 108.42 -7.47 -71.83
N ALA A 61 109.34 -6.50 -71.83
CA ALA A 61 109.24 -5.32 -70.97
C ALA A 61 108.13 -4.36 -71.46
N GLU A 62 107.98 -4.21 -72.77
CA GLU A 62 106.89 -3.46 -73.41
C GLU A 62 105.53 -4.08 -73.06
N SER A 63 105.35 -5.39 -73.23
CA SER A 63 104.08 -6.05 -72.89
C SER A 63 103.75 -6.02 -71.38
N LEU A 64 104.76 -6.04 -70.50
CA LEU A 64 104.59 -5.80 -69.06
C LEU A 64 104.25 -4.33 -68.75
N SER A 65 104.82 -3.37 -69.48
CA SER A 65 104.49 -1.95 -69.38
C SER A 65 103.05 -1.68 -69.80
N ASP A 66 102.61 -2.23 -70.94
CA ASP A 66 101.22 -2.13 -71.43
C ASP A 66 100.23 -2.77 -70.45
N SER A 67 100.56 -3.95 -69.92
CA SER A 67 99.74 -4.63 -68.90
C SER A 67 99.65 -3.82 -67.60
N SER A 68 100.76 -3.23 -67.15
CA SER A 68 100.81 -2.35 -65.98
C SER A 68 99.98 -1.08 -66.20
N PHE A 69 100.12 -0.43 -67.37
CA PHE A 69 99.37 0.76 -67.73
C PHE A 69 97.86 0.49 -67.86
N ALA A 70 97.46 -0.64 -68.45
CA ALA A 70 96.08 -1.08 -68.49
C ALA A 70 95.51 -1.29 -67.08
N LYS A 71 96.27 -1.94 -66.19
CA LYS A 71 95.88 -2.15 -64.78
C LYS A 71 95.81 -0.83 -63.99
N GLN A 72 96.74 0.09 -64.19
CA GLN A 72 96.69 1.43 -63.62
C GLN A 72 95.42 2.16 -64.06
N LYS A 73 95.14 2.20 -65.37
CA LYS A 73 93.94 2.83 -65.93
C LYS A 73 92.64 2.21 -65.42
N GLN A 74 92.61 0.89 -65.19
CA GLN A 74 91.49 0.21 -64.55
C GLN A 74 91.32 0.63 -63.08
N LEU A 75 92.40 0.70 -62.30
CA LEU A 75 92.38 1.13 -60.91
C LEU A 75 92.01 2.63 -60.77
N GLU A 76 92.45 3.49 -61.71
CA GLU A 76 92.02 4.90 -61.76
C GLU A 76 90.52 5.02 -62.06
N ALA A 77 89.97 4.21 -62.96
CA ALA A 77 88.54 4.18 -63.23
C ALA A 77 87.73 3.67 -62.02
N GLN A 78 88.23 2.64 -61.33
CA GLN A 78 87.62 2.14 -60.08
C GLN A 78 87.67 3.16 -58.96
N ASN A 79 88.80 3.85 -58.75
CA ASN A 79 88.92 4.92 -57.77
C ASN A 79 87.94 6.07 -58.05
N LYS A 80 87.79 6.50 -59.32
CA LYS A 80 86.82 7.54 -59.71
C LYS A 80 85.37 7.11 -59.44
N LYS A 81 85.03 5.84 -59.70
CA LYS A 81 83.71 5.29 -59.36
C LYS A 81 83.46 5.29 -57.85
N LEU A 82 84.41 4.76 -57.06
CA LEU A 82 84.33 4.75 -55.60
C LEU A 82 84.29 6.17 -54.99
N GLN A 83 84.97 7.14 -55.59
CA GLN A 83 84.89 8.55 -55.21
C GLN A 83 83.48 9.11 -55.44
N SER A 84 82.87 8.87 -56.60
CA SER A 84 81.48 9.29 -56.85
C SER A 84 80.44 8.57 -55.98
N GLU A 85 80.69 7.30 -55.63
CA GLU A 85 79.82 6.54 -54.71
C GLU A 85 79.94 7.06 -53.27
N LEU A 86 81.14 7.42 -52.82
CA LEU A 86 81.39 8.06 -51.54
C LEU A 86 80.77 9.47 -51.47
N GLU A 87 80.90 10.27 -52.52
CA GLU A 87 80.31 11.62 -52.60
C GLU A 87 78.77 11.56 -52.55
N ASN A 88 78.15 10.64 -53.31
CA ASN A 88 76.71 10.40 -53.24
C ASN A 88 76.26 9.96 -51.84
N ALA A 89 76.97 9.02 -51.21
CA ALA A 89 76.65 8.54 -49.86
C ALA A 89 76.84 9.64 -48.79
N LEU A 90 77.80 10.55 -48.95
CA LEU A 90 77.98 11.70 -48.06
C LEU A 90 76.82 12.70 -48.20
N ASN A 91 76.36 12.97 -49.42
CA ASN A 91 75.20 13.82 -49.67
C ASN A 91 73.92 13.21 -49.09
N GLU A 92 73.68 11.91 -49.29
CA GLU A 92 72.56 11.18 -48.69
C GLU A 92 72.60 11.23 -47.15
N ILE A 93 73.78 11.07 -46.54
CA ILE A 93 73.97 11.23 -45.08
C ILE A 93 73.69 12.67 -44.63
N GLU A 94 73.97 13.69 -45.43
CA GLU A 94 73.66 15.09 -45.09
C GLU A 94 72.15 15.36 -45.17
N ASP A 95 71.48 14.88 -46.20
CA ASP A 95 70.03 15.07 -46.37
C ASP A 95 69.21 14.26 -45.35
N LEU A 96 69.65 13.04 -45.00
CA LEU A 96 69.08 12.29 -43.88
C LEU A 96 69.27 13.02 -42.53
N LYS A 97 70.40 13.70 -42.32
CA LYS A 97 70.60 14.52 -41.11
C LYS A 97 69.66 15.73 -41.06
N LYS A 98 69.41 16.39 -42.19
CA LYS A 98 68.42 17.49 -42.29
C LYS A 98 67.03 16.97 -41.94
N GLN A 99 66.60 15.87 -42.57
CA GLN A 99 65.31 15.23 -42.29
C GLN A 99 65.16 14.82 -40.82
N VAL A 100 66.20 14.28 -40.18
CA VAL A 100 66.17 13.94 -38.75
C VAL A 100 66.03 15.20 -37.88
N ALA A 101 66.72 16.30 -38.20
CA ALA A 101 66.60 17.55 -37.46
C ALA A 101 65.21 18.20 -37.63
N ASP A 102 64.65 18.18 -38.84
CA ASP A 102 63.30 18.67 -39.12
C ASP A 102 62.23 17.84 -38.41
N LEU A 103 62.37 16.51 -38.38
CA LEU A 103 61.48 15.59 -37.65
C LEU A 103 61.61 15.75 -36.13
N GLN A 104 62.83 15.94 -35.60
CA GLN A 104 63.04 16.26 -34.18
C GLN A 104 62.31 17.54 -33.78
N ARG A 105 62.46 18.60 -34.58
CA ARG A 105 61.75 19.86 -34.37
C ARG A 105 60.23 19.70 -34.43
N GLN A 106 59.71 18.95 -35.41
CA GLN A 106 58.27 18.68 -35.49
C GLN A 106 57.75 17.94 -34.25
N VAL A 107 58.52 16.99 -33.71
CA VAL A 107 58.19 16.28 -32.46
C VAL A 107 58.23 17.21 -31.25
N GLU A 108 59.17 18.17 -31.18
CA GLU A 108 59.24 19.19 -30.13
C GLU A 108 58.06 20.17 -30.20
N ASP A 109 57.73 20.68 -31.39
CA ASP A 109 56.59 21.58 -31.63
C ASP A 109 55.24 20.87 -31.29
N GLU A 110 55.06 19.61 -31.72
CA GLU A 110 53.89 18.78 -31.36
C GLU A 110 53.83 18.46 -29.85
N HIS A 111 54.98 18.25 -29.19
CA HIS A 111 55.02 18.03 -27.74
C HIS A 111 54.53 19.27 -26.98
N LEU A 112 54.93 20.47 -27.41
CA LEU A 112 54.48 21.73 -26.84
C LEU A 112 52.99 21.98 -27.09
N MET A 113 52.49 21.70 -28.29
CA MET A 113 51.04 21.77 -28.61
C MET A 113 50.23 20.78 -27.75
N ARG A 114 50.72 19.55 -27.58
CA ARG A 114 50.09 18.56 -26.70
C ARG A 114 50.11 19.00 -25.23
N GLN A 115 51.21 19.56 -24.74
CA GLN A 115 51.31 20.03 -23.36
C GLN A 115 50.36 21.19 -23.07
N THR A 116 50.28 22.18 -23.96
CA THR A 116 49.36 23.33 -23.82
C THR A 116 47.89 22.90 -23.94
N ALA A 117 47.58 21.95 -24.83
CA ALA A 117 46.26 21.33 -24.89
C ALA A 117 45.91 20.59 -23.59
N GLN A 118 46.84 19.81 -23.02
CA GLN A 118 46.65 19.10 -21.74
C GLN A 118 46.46 20.06 -20.56
N GLN A 119 47.19 21.18 -20.52
CA GLN A 119 46.97 22.23 -19.50
C GLN A 119 45.57 22.84 -19.63
N LYS A 120 45.09 23.10 -20.85
CA LYS A 120 43.74 23.61 -21.10
C LYS A 120 42.65 22.60 -20.73
N VAL A 121 42.85 21.30 -21.00
CA VAL A 121 41.93 20.25 -20.56
C VAL A 121 41.82 20.23 -19.04
N LYS A 122 42.94 20.25 -18.30
CA LYS A 122 42.93 20.28 -16.82
C LYS A 122 42.22 21.51 -16.25
N SER A 123 42.46 22.70 -16.82
CA SER A 123 41.73 23.91 -16.43
C SER A 123 40.22 23.76 -16.60
N LEU A 124 39.77 23.13 -17.70
CA LEU A 124 38.34 22.89 -17.95
C LEU A 124 37.77 21.76 -17.08
N GLU A 125 38.58 20.77 -16.69
CA GLU A 125 38.19 19.75 -15.71
C GLU A 125 38.01 20.36 -14.31
N GLU A 126 38.90 21.28 -13.91
CA GLU A 126 38.81 22.05 -12.67
C GLU A 126 37.59 23.00 -12.67
N ASP A 127 37.36 23.75 -13.76
CA ASP A 127 36.18 24.61 -13.95
C ASP A 127 34.87 23.80 -13.89
N LEU A 128 34.82 22.63 -14.54
CA LEU A 128 33.64 21.75 -14.52
C LEU A 128 33.42 21.10 -13.16
N ALA A 129 34.48 20.77 -12.42
CA ALA A 129 34.37 20.26 -11.04
C ALA A 129 33.83 21.34 -10.09
N PHE A 130 34.31 22.59 -10.23
CA PHE A 130 33.79 23.74 -9.49
C PHE A 130 32.31 23.98 -9.81
N LEU A 131 31.93 24.02 -11.09
CA LEU A 131 30.55 24.28 -11.50
C LEU A 131 29.57 23.18 -11.06
N LYS A 132 30.02 21.91 -11.05
CA LYS A 132 29.24 20.80 -10.46
C LYS A 132 29.04 21.00 -8.96
N SER A 133 30.12 21.24 -8.21
CA SER A 133 30.06 21.49 -6.77
C SER A 133 29.16 22.68 -6.40
N GLN A 134 29.15 23.73 -7.23
CA GLN A 134 28.19 24.84 -7.08
C GLN A 134 26.75 24.38 -7.34
N HIS A 135 26.49 23.65 -8.44
CA HIS A 135 25.14 23.17 -8.76
C HIS A 135 24.59 22.22 -7.69
N ASP A 136 25.43 21.31 -7.18
CA ASP A 136 25.05 20.37 -6.12
C ASP A 136 24.69 21.14 -4.83
N ALA A 137 25.44 22.19 -4.47
CA ALA A 137 25.13 23.06 -3.34
C ALA A 137 23.85 23.91 -3.54
N GLU A 138 23.59 24.41 -4.74
CA GLU A 138 22.34 25.09 -5.10
C GLU A 138 21.14 24.13 -5.03
N MET A 139 21.31 22.89 -5.50
CA MET A 139 20.29 21.84 -5.44
C MET A 139 20.02 21.37 -4.01
N GLU A 140 21.03 21.31 -3.15
CA GLU A 140 20.85 21.13 -1.70
C GLU A 140 20.06 22.30 -1.08
N GLU A 141 20.38 23.56 -1.43
CA GLU A 141 19.67 24.71 -0.86
C GLU A 141 18.20 24.75 -1.31
N VAL A 142 17.91 24.43 -2.58
CA VAL A 142 16.54 24.30 -3.10
C VAL A 142 15.81 23.13 -2.44
N SER A 143 16.47 22.00 -2.21
CA SER A 143 15.87 20.85 -1.53
C SER A 143 15.55 21.16 -0.07
N ARG A 144 16.48 21.81 0.64
CA ARG A 144 16.32 22.28 2.03
C ARG A 144 15.19 23.30 2.16
N LYS A 145 15.05 24.23 1.20
CA LYS A 145 13.91 25.16 1.13
C LYS A 145 12.59 24.39 0.97
N ARG A 146 12.50 23.47 0.01
CA ARG A 146 11.29 22.65 -0.22
C ARG A 146 10.93 21.79 1.00
N GLU A 147 11.90 21.27 1.74
CA GLU A 147 11.66 20.54 2.99
C GLU A 147 11.08 21.45 4.09
N ILE A 148 11.61 22.67 4.23
CA ILE A 148 11.07 23.68 5.15
C ILE A 148 9.65 24.12 4.73
N ASP A 149 9.42 24.35 3.44
CA ASP A 149 8.11 24.72 2.89
C ASP A 149 7.08 23.59 3.11
N MET A 150 7.46 22.33 2.85
CA MET A 150 6.59 21.17 3.09
C MET A 150 6.30 20.95 4.57
N THR A 151 7.29 21.10 5.47
CA THR A 151 7.08 20.92 6.91
C THR A 151 6.32 22.08 7.55
N THR A 152 6.45 23.31 7.04
CA THR A 152 5.62 24.45 7.48
C THR A 152 4.19 24.37 6.95
N TYR A 153 3.98 23.98 5.70
CA TYR A 153 2.64 23.74 5.15
C TYR A 153 1.93 22.56 5.84
N ALA A 154 2.64 21.47 6.13
CA ALA A 154 2.10 20.35 6.90
C ALA A 154 1.70 20.76 8.34
N LYS A 155 2.50 21.63 9.00
CA LYS A 155 2.14 22.21 10.30
C LYS A 155 0.89 23.08 10.20
N GLN A 156 0.84 24.02 9.25
CA GLN A 156 -0.33 24.86 9.01
C GLN A 156 -1.59 24.03 8.77
N ILE A 157 -1.52 22.98 7.95
CA ILE A 157 -2.63 22.03 7.74
C ILE A 157 -3.05 21.36 9.07
N SER A 158 -2.10 20.90 9.87
CA SER A 158 -2.39 20.25 11.16
C SER A 158 -3.01 21.21 12.19
N GLU A 159 -2.57 22.46 12.20
CA GLU A 159 -3.10 23.54 13.03
C GLU A 159 -4.52 23.94 12.58
N ASP A 160 -4.75 24.03 11.27
CA ASP A 160 -6.07 24.25 10.65
C ASP A 160 -7.07 23.14 11.01
N TYR A 161 -6.65 21.87 10.95
CA TYR A 161 -7.50 20.74 11.34
C TYR A 161 -7.74 20.70 12.85
N ALA A 162 -6.72 21.03 13.67
CA ALA A 162 -6.89 21.16 15.11
C ALA A 162 -7.87 22.28 15.48
N HIS A 163 -7.80 23.44 14.80
CA HIS A 163 -8.74 24.55 15.00
C HIS A 163 -10.17 24.15 14.62
N LYS A 164 -10.37 23.57 13.42
CA LYS A 164 -11.69 23.12 12.95
C LYS A 164 -12.30 22.06 13.88
N LEU A 165 -11.49 21.14 14.41
CA LEU A 165 -11.92 20.16 15.41
C LEU A 165 -12.25 20.83 16.75
N GLN A 166 -11.46 21.81 17.19
CA GLN A 166 -11.71 22.58 18.41
C GLN A 166 -13.01 23.39 18.30
N ASP A 167 -13.29 24.01 17.15
CA ASP A 167 -14.53 24.73 16.88
C ASP A 167 -15.74 23.80 16.94
N GLN A 168 -15.69 22.64 16.26
CA GLN A 168 -16.76 21.65 16.31
C GLN A 168 -17.00 21.11 17.73
N LEU A 169 -15.92 20.89 18.50
CA LEU A 169 -16.04 20.51 19.92
C LEU A 169 -16.60 21.65 20.79
N ALA A 170 -16.30 22.91 20.48
CA ALA A 170 -16.86 24.07 21.18
C ALA A 170 -18.34 24.27 20.85
N GLU A 171 -18.74 24.13 19.58
CA GLU A 171 -20.13 24.18 19.13
C GLU A 171 -20.95 23.03 19.74
N MET A 172 -20.43 21.80 19.71
CA MET A 172 -21.07 20.65 20.36
C MET A 172 -21.25 20.87 21.88
N ARG A 173 -20.25 21.42 22.57
CA ARG A 173 -20.33 21.79 23.99
C ARG A 173 -21.38 22.88 24.22
N ALA A 174 -21.41 23.93 23.39
CA ALA A 174 -22.40 25.00 23.48
C ALA A 174 -23.82 24.48 23.26
N HIS A 175 -24.03 23.62 22.25
CA HIS A 175 -25.31 22.96 21.98
C HIS A 175 -25.77 22.10 23.17
N PHE A 176 -24.91 21.24 23.73
CA PHE A 176 -25.26 20.48 24.94
C PHE A 176 -25.51 21.38 26.16
N GLN A 177 -24.78 22.50 26.29
CA GLN A 177 -25.00 23.44 27.39
C GLN A 177 -26.35 24.17 27.25
N VAL A 178 -26.77 24.53 26.03
CA VAL A 178 -28.10 25.05 25.73
C VAL A 178 -29.17 23.98 26.00
N GLN A 179 -29.02 22.75 25.51
CA GLN A 179 -29.96 21.67 25.80
C GLN A 179 -30.12 21.42 27.31
N ARG A 180 -29.01 21.38 28.05
CA ARG A 180 -29.01 21.18 29.51
C ARG A 180 -29.63 22.35 30.25
N ASN A 181 -29.46 23.59 29.77
CA ASN A 181 -30.12 24.77 30.32
C ASN A 181 -31.62 24.75 30.04
N ASN A 182 -32.05 24.44 28.80
CA ASN A 182 -33.46 24.32 28.43
C ASN A 182 -34.16 23.20 29.23
N LEU A 183 -33.48 22.07 29.47
CA LEU A 183 -33.99 21.01 30.36
C LEU A 183 -34.11 21.49 31.80
N ALA A 184 -33.12 22.24 32.33
CA ALA A 184 -33.20 22.81 33.67
C ALA A 184 -34.34 23.83 33.81
N GLU A 185 -34.55 24.70 32.82
CA GLU A 185 -35.67 25.65 32.75
C GLU A 185 -37.02 24.93 32.67
N GLN A 186 -37.14 23.91 31.82
CA GLN A 186 -38.33 23.04 31.76
C GLN A 186 -38.59 22.32 33.10
N PHE A 187 -37.55 21.84 33.80
CA PHE A 187 -37.72 21.28 35.14
C PHE A 187 -38.17 22.33 36.15
N GLU A 188 -37.54 23.51 36.17
CA GLU A 188 -37.95 24.62 37.02
C GLU A 188 -39.41 25.02 36.78
N ASP A 189 -39.85 25.16 35.54
CA ASP A 189 -41.23 25.56 35.22
C ASP A 189 -42.24 24.46 35.53
N ASN A 190 -41.86 23.19 35.37
CA ASN A 190 -42.63 22.07 35.90
C ASN A 190 -42.72 22.10 37.44
N TYR A 191 -41.66 22.49 38.14
CA TYR A 191 -41.68 22.66 39.60
C TYR A 191 -42.49 23.89 40.03
N LYS A 192 -42.36 25.04 39.35
CA LYS A 192 -43.18 26.25 39.58
C LYS A 192 -44.66 25.95 39.36
N THR A 193 -45.01 25.23 38.30
CA THR A 193 -46.39 24.80 38.00
C THR A 193 -46.92 23.86 39.08
N LYS A 194 -46.19 22.80 39.43
CA LYS A 194 -46.59 21.87 40.51
C LYS A 194 -46.71 22.56 41.86
N MET A 195 -45.80 23.49 42.19
CA MET A 195 -45.87 24.28 43.41
C MET A 195 -47.09 25.19 43.41
N SER A 196 -47.37 25.87 42.29
CA SER A 196 -48.57 26.69 42.09
C SER A 196 -49.86 25.88 42.23
N GLU A 197 -49.95 24.68 41.63
CA GLU A 197 -51.11 23.81 41.83
C GLU A 197 -51.26 23.31 43.29
N VAL A 198 -50.15 23.05 44.00
CA VAL A 198 -50.18 22.63 45.40
C VAL A 198 -50.60 23.79 46.30
N GLN A 199 -50.08 24.99 46.04
CA GLN A 199 -50.48 26.25 46.68
C GLN A 199 -51.98 26.50 46.47
N GLU A 200 -52.46 26.44 45.23
CA GLU A 200 -53.86 26.68 44.87
C GLU A 200 -54.79 25.59 45.42
N ARG A 201 -54.35 24.32 45.50
CA ARG A 201 -55.09 23.26 46.23
C ARG A 201 -55.13 23.53 47.73
N ALA A 202 -54.04 24.03 48.32
CA ALA A 202 -54.00 24.39 49.74
C ALA A 202 -54.89 25.60 50.05
N ASP A 203 -54.88 26.63 49.20
CA ASP A 203 -55.74 27.82 49.32
C ASP A 203 -57.22 27.47 49.09
N ARG A 204 -57.54 26.59 48.13
CA ARG A 204 -58.89 26.02 47.96
C ARG A 204 -59.33 25.24 49.21
N ALA A 205 -58.50 24.33 49.72
CA ALA A 205 -58.79 23.58 50.95
C ALA A 205 -58.88 24.49 52.20
N MET A 206 -58.13 25.60 52.25
CA MET A 206 -58.21 26.59 53.32
C MET A 206 -59.49 27.43 53.22
N SER A 207 -59.92 27.79 52.02
CA SER A 207 -61.19 28.48 51.75
C SER A 207 -62.40 27.60 52.07
N GLU A 208 -62.36 26.31 51.68
CA GLU A 208 -63.35 25.31 52.09
C GLU A 208 -63.34 25.14 53.62
N SER A 209 -62.17 25.04 54.26
CA SER A 209 -62.04 24.99 55.72
C SER A 209 -62.57 26.25 56.40
N PHE A 210 -62.43 27.43 55.80
CA PHE A 210 -62.96 28.69 56.30
C PHE A 210 -64.50 28.73 56.19
N SER A 211 -65.04 28.28 55.05
CA SER A 211 -66.48 28.11 54.83
C SER A 211 -67.11 27.09 55.81
N LEU A 212 -66.44 25.95 56.04
CA LEU A 212 -66.84 24.96 57.02
C LEU A 212 -66.74 25.50 58.46
N ARG A 213 -65.73 26.31 58.80
CA ARG A 213 -65.64 27.03 60.08
C ARG A 213 -66.75 28.07 60.26
N ALA A 214 -67.17 28.75 59.19
CA ALA A 214 -68.32 29.66 59.24
C ALA A 214 -69.62 28.89 59.52
N ARG A 215 -69.86 27.78 58.81
CA ARG A 215 -71.01 26.88 59.07
C ARG A 215 -70.97 26.25 60.46
N LEU A 216 -69.79 25.91 60.99
CA LEU A 216 -69.64 25.46 62.37
C LEU A 216 -70.11 26.53 63.37
N ARG A 217 -69.75 27.82 63.16
CA ARG A 217 -70.27 28.92 63.99
C ARG A 217 -71.79 29.10 63.89
N GLU A 218 -72.37 28.86 62.71
CA GLU A 218 -73.84 28.85 62.54
C GLU A 218 -74.48 27.68 63.31
N VAL A 219 -73.87 26.49 63.25
CA VAL A 219 -74.30 25.31 64.03
C VAL A 219 -74.15 25.54 65.53
N ASP A 220 -73.02 26.07 66.01
CA ASP A 220 -72.82 26.45 67.42
C ASP A 220 -73.85 27.48 67.89
N GLY A 221 -74.17 28.45 67.03
CA GLY A 221 -75.25 29.42 67.25
C GLY A 221 -76.61 28.75 67.41
N LEU A 222 -76.99 27.87 66.48
CA LEU A 222 -78.23 27.09 66.55
C LEU A 222 -78.25 26.15 67.77
N GLN A 223 -77.12 25.54 68.13
CA GLN A 223 -76.95 24.70 69.31
C GLN A 223 -77.24 25.51 70.59
N SER A 224 -76.72 26.75 70.69
CA SER A 224 -77.00 27.63 71.83
C SER A 224 -78.48 28.03 71.95
N VAL A 225 -79.19 28.17 70.81
CA VAL A 225 -80.64 28.40 70.78
C VAL A 225 -81.40 27.14 71.21
N VAL A 226 -80.98 25.96 70.75
CA VAL A 226 -81.55 24.66 71.16
C VAL A 226 -81.36 24.43 72.66
N ASP A 227 -80.17 24.71 73.21
CA ASP A 227 -79.89 24.50 74.64
C ASP A 227 -80.60 25.54 75.52
N ARG A 228 -80.81 26.77 75.02
CA ARG A 228 -81.71 27.74 75.66
C ARG A 228 -83.16 27.22 75.68
N LEU A 229 -83.68 26.73 74.55
CA LEU A 229 -85.05 26.19 74.48
C LEU A 229 -85.23 24.93 75.35
N LYS A 230 -84.19 24.08 75.51
CA LYS A 230 -84.19 22.99 76.49
C LYS A 230 -84.28 23.52 77.92
N SER A 231 -83.45 24.51 78.28
CA SER A 231 -83.48 25.12 79.61
C SER A 231 -84.84 25.74 79.93
N ASP A 232 -85.42 26.50 78.98
CA ASP A 232 -86.76 27.07 79.11
C ASP A 232 -87.84 25.97 79.30
N LEU A 233 -87.73 24.84 78.58
CA LEU A 233 -88.62 23.67 78.73
C LEU A 233 -88.41 22.91 80.05
N GLU A 234 -87.18 22.80 80.54
CA GLU A 234 -86.85 22.16 81.83
C GLU A 234 -87.32 23.01 83.02
N ASN A 235 -87.23 24.34 82.90
CA ASN A 235 -87.82 25.26 83.87
C ASN A 235 -89.34 25.15 83.89
N GLN A 236 -90.01 25.14 82.73
CA GLN A 236 -91.46 24.90 82.66
C GLN A 236 -91.87 23.54 83.24
N LYS A 237 -91.13 22.47 82.95
CA LYS A 237 -91.37 21.15 83.57
C LYS A 237 -91.29 21.21 85.09
N ARG A 238 -90.26 21.86 85.64
CA ARG A 238 -90.09 22.03 87.08
C ARG A 238 -91.23 22.82 87.70
N GLU A 239 -91.68 23.91 87.07
CA GLU A 239 -92.86 24.67 87.52
C GLU A 239 -94.14 23.81 87.52
N PHE A 240 -94.32 22.90 86.55
CA PHE A 240 -95.44 21.96 86.55
C PHE A 240 -95.29 20.87 87.62
N GLU A 241 -94.08 20.35 87.84
CA GLU A 241 -93.76 19.34 88.87
C GLU A 241 -93.94 19.90 90.29
N ASP A 242 -93.45 21.11 90.58
CA ASP A 242 -93.65 21.81 91.86
C ASP A 242 -95.14 22.08 92.13
N ARG A 243 -95.90 22.46 91.10
CA ARG A 243 -97.36 22.64 91.18
C ARG A 243 -98.09 21.31 91.42
N LEU A 244 -97.59 20.21 90.86
CA LEU A 244 -98.13 18.86 91.11
C LEU A 244 -97.85 18.42 92.54
N GLY A 245 -96.59 18.56 93.00
CA GLY A 245 -96.18 18.23 94.37
C GLY A 245 -96.93 19.04 95.43
N HIS A 246 -97.25 20.33 95.16
CA HIS A 246 -98.12 21.12 96.03
C HIS A 246 -99.54 20.52 96.14
N LYS A 247 -100.10 20.04 95.02
CA LYS A 247 -101.42 19.39 94.99
C LYS A 247 -101.40 18.01 95.62
N ASP A 248 -100.35 17.22 95.44
CA ASP A 248 -100.17 15.93 96.12
C ASP A 248 -100.01 16.11 97.64
N MET A 249 -99.38 17.19 98.08
CA MET A 249 -99.26 17.52 99.51
C MET A 249 -100.59 18.00 100.11
N GLU A 250 -101.42 18.72 99.34
CA GLU A 250 -102.81 19.05 99.69
C GLU A 250 -103.69 17.78 99.79
N ILE A 251 -103.60 16.88 98.80
CA ILE A 251 -104.25 15.55 98.81
C ILE A 251 -103.78 14.71 100.00
N SER A 252 -102.49 14.71 100.32
CA SER A 252 -101.94 14.02 101.50
C SER A 252 -102.55 14.54 102.80
N ASN A 253 -102.73 15.86 102.93
CA ASN A 253 -103.32 16.46 104.12
C ASN A 253 -104.83 16.20 104.22
N LEU A 254 -105.56 16.23 103.09
CA LEU A 254 -106.97 15.81 103.04
C LEU A 254 -107.13 14.33 103.41
N ASN A 255 -106.26 13.45 102.91
CA ASN A 255 -106.28 12.02 103.24
C ASN A 255 -106.01 11.76 104.74
N LYS A 256 -105.10 12.51 105.38
CA LYS A 256 -104.87 12.44 106.84
C LYS A 256 -106.11 12.89 107.62
N GLU A 257 -106.79 13.94 107.18
CA GLU A 257 -108.03 14.40 107.83
C GLU A 257 -109.18 13.40 107.64
N ILE A 258 -109.28 12.77 106.46
CA ILE A 258 -110.22 11.65 106.22
C ILE A 258 -109.88 10.45 107.11
N GLN A 259 -108.59 10.09 107.28
CA GLN A 259 -108.18 9.05 108.23
C GLN A 259 -108.56 9.40 109.67
N ARG A 260 -108.32 10.65 110.12
CA ARG A 260 -108.71 11.14 111.46
C ARG A 260 -110.22 11.11 111.68
N LEU A 261 -111.01 11.36 110.63
CA LEU A 261 -112.47 11.22 110.67
C LEU A 261 -112.91 9.75 110.68
N MET A 262 -112.26 8.87 109.92
CA MET A 262 -112.52 7.42 109.98
C MET A 262 -112.16 6.83 111.34
N GLU A 263 -111.06 7.26 111.97
CA GLU A 263 -110.64 6.85 113.30
C GLU A 263 -111.63 7.34 114.38
N LYS A 264 -112.12 8.57 114.28
CA LYS A 264 -113.23 9.05 115.12
C LYS A 264 -114.51 8.23 114.94
N CYS A 265 -114.87 7.90 113.69
CA CYS A 265 -116.03 7.06 113.41
C CYS A 265 -115.84 5.63 113.90
N ALA A 266 -114.62 5.08 113.86
CA ALA A 266 -114.29 3.78 114.42
C ALA A 266 -114.41 3.77 115.94
N ASN A 267 -113.83 4.74 116.64
CA ASN A 267 -113.95 4.87 118.10
C ASN A 267 -115.41 5.10 118.54
N LEU A 268 -116.20 5.85 117.75
CA LEU A 268 -117.63 6.04 118.00
C LEU A 268 -118.44 4.76 117.72
N LEU A 269 -118.05 3.97 116.72
CA LEU A 269 -118.63 2.65 116.45
C LEU A 269 -118.30 1.66 117.57
N ASP A 270 -117.09 1.69 118.12
CA ASP A 270 -116.63 0.81 119.20
C ASP A 270 -117.38 1.12 120.51
N ILE A 271 -117.53 2.40 120.86
CA ILE A 271 -118.44 2.85 121.94
C ILE A 271 -119.89 2.41 121.67
N LYS A 272 -120.35 2.47 120.40
CA LYS A 272 -121.70 2.03 120.03
C LYS A 272 -121.87 0.51 120.16
N VAL A 273 -120.84 -0.29 119.86
CA VAL A 273 -120.82 -1.75 120.04
C VAL A 273 -120.73 -2.12 121.52
N GLN A 274 -120.03 -1.32 122.33
CA GLN A 274 -120.01 -1.48 123.78
C GLN A 274 -121.39 -1.19 124.40
N LEU A 275 -122.05 -0.11 123.97
CA LEU A 275 -123.44 0.20 124.34
C LEU A 275 -124.45 -0.80 123.77
N ASP A 276 -124.20 -1.38 122.58
CA ASP A 276 -124.99 -2.52 122.07
C ASP A 276 -124.85 -3.72 122.99
N ALA A 277 -123.65 -4.05 123.47
CA ALA A 277 -123.42 -5.18 124.37
C ALA A 277 -124.06 -4.97 125.75
N GLU A 278 -124.04 -3.74 126.29
CA GLU A 278 -124.82 -3.38 127.47
C GLU A 278 -126.33 -3.54 127.20
N LEU A 279 -126.83 -2.99 126.09
CA LEU A 279 -128.20 -3.21 125.62
C LEU A 279 -128.53 -4.69 125.37
N GLU A 280 -127.56 -5.52 125.00
CA GLU A 280 -127.74 -6.96 124.80
C GLU A 280 -127.85 -7.70 126.14
N THR A 281 -127.14 -7.24 127.19
CA THR A 281 -127.39 -7.76 128.56
C THR A 281 -128.74 -7.31 129.11
N TYR A 282 -129.22 -6.12 128.76
CA TYR A 282 -130.59 -5.70 129.05
C TYR A 282 -131.61 -6.49 128.21
N ARG A 283 -131.30 -6.84 126.95
CA ARG A 283 -132.15 -7.71 126.12
C ARG A 283 -132.18 -9.14 126.62
N MET A 284 -131.07 -9.76 126.99
CA MET A 284 -131.07 -11.12 127.57
C MET A 284 -131.97 -11.21 128.81
N LEU A 285 -132.11 -10.12 129.57
CA LEU A 285 -133.07 -10.04 130.67
C LEU A 285 -134.53 -10.00 130.16
N LEU A 286 -134.85 -9.18 129.14
CA LEU A 286 -136.20 -9.09 128.55
C LEU A 286 -136.55 -10.28 127.63
N GLU A 287 -135.60 -10.96 127.00
CA GLU A 287 -135.80 -12.17 126.19
C GLU A 287 -136.16 -13.38 127.07
N SER A 288 -135.86 -13.32 128.37
CA SER A 288 -136.43 -14.26 129.34
C SER A 288 -137.95 -14.06 129.56
N GLU A 289 -138.49 -12.89 129.21
CA GLU A 289 -139.91 -12.54 129.29
C GLU A 289 -140.61 -12.60 127.92
N GLU A 290 -139.92 -12.27 126.83
CA GLU A 290 -140.45 -12.27 125.45
C GLU A 290 -139.98 -13.45 124.60
N THR A 291 -140.10 -14.66 125.16
CA THR A 291 -140.34 -15.89 124.38
C THR A 291 -141.74 -15.89 123.72
N ARG A 292 -142.09 -14.75 123.09
CA ARG A 292 -143.45 -14.33 122.72
C ARG A 292 -143.56 -13.72 121.31
N LEU A 293 -142.91 -14.39 120.33
CA LEU A 293 -143.00 -14.29 118.85
C LEU A 293 -141.78 -13.67 118.14
N ASN A 294 -141.36 -14.29 117.03
CA ASN A 294 -140.16 -13.99 116.23
C ASN A 294 -140.50 -13.78 114.74
N LEU A 295 -139.68 -13.02 113.98
CA LEU A 295 -139.26 -13.33 112.57
C LEU A 295 -138.38 -12.26 111.84
N SER A 296 -137.65 -12.71 110.81
CA SER A 296 -137.00 -11.94 109.70
C SER A 296 -135.65 -11.23 110.00
N ALA A 297 -134.75 -10.87 109.05
CA ALA A 297 -134.77 -10.85 107.55
C ALA A 297 -133.33 -10.89 106.92
N GLY A 298 -133.16 -10.80 105.57
CA GLY A 298 -131.88 -10.34 104.93
C GLY A 298 -131.58 -10.68 103.43
N GLN A 299 -130.99 -9.74 102.66
CA GLN A 299 -130.38 -9.88 101.29
C GLN A 299 -129.46 -8.67 100.88
N SER A 300 -128.40 -8.84 100.05
CA SER A 300 -127.77 -7.79 99.15
C SER A 300 -126.58 -8.27 98.22
N PRO A 301 -126.22 -7.64 97.05
CA PRO A 301 -125.11 -8.05 96.11
C PRO A 301 -124.09 -6.93 95.61
N ARG A 302 -123.08 -7.22 94.72
CA ARG A 302 -122.03 -6.22 94.25
C ARG A 302 -121.14 -6.47 92.95
N ALA A 303 -120.94 -5.43 92.08
CA ALA A 303 -119.77 -4.90 91.25
C ALA A 303 -118.80 -5.62 90.20
N ALA A 304 -118.22 -4.83 89.23
CA ALA A 304 -116.76 -4.62 88.86
C ALA A 304 -116.14 -4.82 87.40
N ARG A 305 -114.89 -4.29 87.14
CA ARG A 305 -113.85 -4.42 86.00
C ARG A 305 -113.92 -3.46 84.76
N HIS A 306 -112.94 -3.17 83.83
CA HIS A 306 -111.45 -3.33 83.53
C HIS A 306 -111.04 -2.31 82.36
N HIS A 307 -109.88 -2.11 81.62
CA HIS A 307 -108.54 -2.74 81.28
C HIS A 307 -107.46 -1.72 80.67
N VAL A 308 -106.34 -2.15 80.00
CA VAL A 308 -105.14 -1.38 79.46
C VAL A 308 -104.42 -1.99 78.19
N SER A 309 -103.42 -1.31 77.50
CA SER A 309 -102.44 -1.87 76.47
C SER A 309 -101.21 -0.98 75.99
N PHE A 310 -100.34 -1.49 75.07
CA PHE A 310 -98.86 -1.19 74.84
C PHE A 310 -98.34 -1.13 73.33
N HIS A 311 -97.03 -0.79 73.06
CA HIS A 311 -96.01 -1.44 72.12
C HIS A 311 -94.82 -0.56 71.53
N SER A 312 -94.09 -1.00 70.46
CA SER A 312 -92.67 -0.67 70.03
C SER A 312 -92.42 -0.63 68.47
N GLN A 313 -91.24 -0.60 67.76
CA GLN A 313 -89.79 -0.90 68.02
C GLN A 313 -88.69 -0.19 67.10
N SER A 314 -87.88 -0.88 66.24
CA SER A 314 -86.52 -0.43 65.72
C SER A 314 -86.00 -1.06 64.36
N THR A 315 -84.93 -0.53 63.68
CA THR A 315 -83.80 -1.23 62.90
C THR A 315 -82.97 -0.35 61.88
N SER A 316 -82.18 -0.93 60.93
CA SER A 316 -80.92 -0.39 60.30
C SER A 316 -80.62 -0.77 58.81
N GLY A 317 -79.62 -0.17 58.12
CA GLY A 317 -79.11 -0.60 56.77
C GLY A 317 -77.96 0.24 56.13
N SER A 318 -77.28 -0.24 55.06
CA SER A 318 -76.14 0.44 54.37
C SER A 318 -75.79 -0.07 52.93
N GLN A 319 -74.89 0.65 52.22
CA GLN A 319 -74.13 0.35 50.96
C GLN A 319 -74.65 0.84 49.57
N SER A 320 -73.76 0.78 48.56
CA SER A 320 -73.73 1.57 47.30
C SER A 320 -73.28 0.76 46.06
N ALA A 321 -73.36 1.32 44.84
CA ALA A 321 -72.85 0.69 43.60
C ALA A 321 -72.52 1.69 42.45
N GLY A 322 -71.54 1.36 41.58
CA GLY A 322 -71.46 1.92 40.21
C GLY A 322 -70.07 2.03 39.50
N ARG A 323 -69.91 1.32 38.36
CA ARG A 323 -68.89 1.48 37.26
C ARG A 323 -67.41 1.10 37.58
N GLY A 324 -66.54 0.68 36.65
CA GLY A 324 -66.67 0.30 35.22
C GLY A 324 -65.55 0.84 34.28
N VAL A 325 -64.34 0.22 34.15
CA VAL A 325 -63.90 -0.81 33.14
C VAL A 325 -63.80 -0.30 31.68
N LYS A 326 -62.64 -0.19 30.97
CA LYS A 326 -61.75 -1.23 30.33
C LYS A 326 -60.43 -0.54 29.78
N ARG A 327 -59.18 -1.06 29.98
CA ARG A 327 -58.29 -1.93 29.11
C ARG A 327 -57.65 -1.26 27.84
N ARG A 328 -56.42 -1.57 27.34
CA ARG A 328 -55.27 -2.50 27.66
C ARG A 328 -53.97 -2.12 26.85
N ARG A 329 -52.82 -2.79 27.14
CA ARG A 329 -51.49 -2.89 26.41
C ARG A 329 -50.51 -1.72 26.63
N TYR A 330 -49.17 -1.88 26.56
CA TYR A 330 -48.28 -3.06 26.33
C TYR A 330 -46.98 -2.90 27.16
N GLU A 331 -46.27 -3.99 27.46
CA GLU A 331 -44.88 -3.99 27.97
C GLU A 331 -43.92 -4.54 26.90
N VAL A 332 -42.71 -3.98 26.79
CA VAL A 332 -41.60 -4.50 25.98
C VAL A 332 -40.28 -4.23 26.72
N ASN A 333 -39.54 -5.30 27.03
CA ASN A 333 -38.12 -5.25 27.37
C ASN A 333 -37.34 -5.90 26.21
N GLY A 334 -36.09 -5.49 26.02
CA GLY A 334 -35.19 -6.09 25.04
C GLY A 334 -34.26 -5.06 24.42
N GLU A 335 -33.05 -4.95 24.95
CA GLU A 335 -31.96 -4.19 24.33
C GLU A 335 -31.39 -4.98 23.14
N SER A 336 -30.96 -4.27 22.10
CA SER A 336 -30.18 -4.82 20.98
C SER A 336 -29.24 -3.74 20.47
N ASP A 337 -27.94 -3.93 20.71
CA ASP A 337 -26.92 -2.97 20.26
C ASP A 337 -26.89 -2.84 18.74
N VAL A 338 -26.81 -1.60 18.25
CA VAL A 338 -26.72 -1.27 16.83
C VAL A 338 -25.33 -0.76 16.49
N GLU A 339 -24.41 -1.68 16.22
CA GLU A 339 -23.06 -1.33 15.76
C GLU A 339 -23.09 -0.74 14.35
N PHE A 340 -22.59 0.49 14.21
CA PHE A 340 -22.39 1.15 12.92
C PHE A 340 -21.14 0.58 12.21
N HIS A 341 -21.31 -0.54 11.50
CA HIS A 341 -20.28 -1.04 10.59
C HIS A 341 -20.35 -0.31 9.24
N ARG A 342 -19.24 0.37 8.89
CA ARG A 342 -19.10 1.15 7.65
C ARG A 342 -18.71 0.23 6.51
N HIS A 343 -19.68 -0.26 5.73
CA HIS A 343 -19.44 -1.04 4.53
C HIS A 343 -18.41 -0.34 3.61
N LYS A 344 -17.44 -1.11 3.13
CA LYS A 344 -16.50 -0.74 2.06
C LYS A 344 -16.48 -1.88 1.05
N ALA A 345 -17.45 -1.87 0.14
CA ALA A 345 -17.46 -2.80 -0.98
C ALA A 345 -16.16 -2.68 -1.80
N ARG A 346 -15.64 -3.81 -2.30
CA ARG A 346 -14.49 -3.82 -3.20
C ARG A 346 -14.97 -4.01 -4.62
N ILE A 347 -14.64 -3.04 -5.49
CA ILE A 347 -14.91 -3.13 -6.92
C ILE A 347 -13.67 -3.75 -7.58
N ASN A 348 -13.80 -4.99 -8.05
CA ASN A 348 -12.80 -5.60 -8.92
C ASN A 348 -13.18 -5.27 -10.37
N LYS A 349 -12.23 -4.77 -11.16
CA LYS A 349 -12.41 -4.47 -12.59
C LYS A 349 -11.32 -5.14 -13.42
N GLU A 350 -11.73 -5.83 -14.47
CA GLU A 350 -10.87 -6.46 -15.46
C GLU A 350 -11.17 -5.88 -16.85
N THR A 351 -10.13 -5.72 -17.67
CA THR A 351 -10.24 -5.21 -19.04
C THR A 351 -9.32 -6.01 -19.95
N HIS A 352 -9.84 -6.45 -21.09
CA HIS A 352 -9.20 -7.29 -22.09
C HIS A 352 -9.47 -6.71 -23.49
N GLY A 353 -8.69 -5.68 -23.85
CA GLY A 353 -8.81 -4.99 -25.13
C GLY A 353 -8.95 -3.47 -24.95
N PRO A 354 -9.31 -2.74 -26.02
CA PRO A 354 -9.34 -1.28 -26.06
C PRO A 354 -10.61 -0.65 -25.46
N ILE A 355 -11.60 -1.45 -25.04
CA ILE A 355 -12.86 -0.96 -24.51
C ILE A 355 -13.13 -1.57 -23.15
N GLU A 356 -13.51 -0.73 -22.20
CA GLU A 356 -13.84 -1.13 -20.83
C GLU A 356 -15.23 -0.66 -20.40
N ILE A 357 -15.75 -1.29 -19.34
CA ILE A 357 -16.86 -0.72 -18.58
C ILE A 357 -16.26 0.40 -17.72
N ALA A 358 -16.64 1.64 -18.01
CA ALA A 358 -16.15 2.82 -17.30
C ALA A 358 -16.80 2.95 -15.92
N GLU A 359 -18.13 2.80 -15.86
CA GLU A 359 -18.93 3.02 -14.66
C GLU A 359 -20.26 2.24 -14.74
N VAL A 360 -20.71 1.74 -13.59
CA VAL A 360 -22.04 1.16 -13.37
C VAL A 360 -22.70 2.00 -12.28
N ALA A 361 -23.92 2.49 -12.51
CA ALA A 361 -24.61 3.32 -11.53
C ALA A 361 -24.87 2.54 -10.23
N GLU A 362 -24.71 3.17 -9.05
CA GLU A 362 -24.93 2.51 -7.75
C GLU A 362 -26.37 1.99 -7.58
N ASN A 363 -27.34 2.64 -8.23
CA ASN A 363 -28.75 2.22 -8.27
C ASN A 363 -29.07 1.28 -9.45
N SER A 364 -28.08 0.94 -10.28
CA SER A 364 -28.19 0.19 -11.54
C SER A 364 -29.10 0.81 -12.62
N ASP A 365 -29.36 2.12 -12.60
CA ASP A 365 -30.15 2.77 -13.67
C ASP A 365 -29.46 2.72 -15.04
N TRP A 366 -28.12 2.65 -15.09
CA TRP A 366 -27.35 2.63 -16.33
C TRP A 366 -25.96 2.01 -16.18
N VAL A 367 -25.38 1.62 -17.33
CA VAL A 367 -24.01 1.14 -17.49
C VAL A 367 -23.33 1.95 -18.59
N ARG A 368 -22.11 2.44 -18.37
CA ARG A 368 -21.31 3.20 -19.34
C ARG A 368 -20.06 2.43 -19.74
N ILE A 369 -19.81 2.35 -21.04
CA ILE A 369 -18.56 1.80 -21.63
C ILE A 369 -17.75 2.92 -22.31
N GLU A 370 -16.45 2.72 -22.43
CA GLU A 370 -15.48 3.71 -22.92
C GLU A 370 -14.39 3.04 -23.76
N ASN A 371 -14.01 3.68 -24.88
CA ASN A 371 -12.84 3.29 -25.67
C ASN A 371 -11.61 4.06 -25.17
N THR A 372 -10.68 3.36 -24.53
CA THR A 372 -9.45 3.95 -23.97
C THR A 372 -8.28 3.93 -24.96
N SER A 373 -8.51 3.52 -26.21
CA SER A 373 -7.51 3.52 -27.28
C SER A 373 -7.63 4.73 -28.23
N ASP A 374 -6.53 5.02 -28.92
CA ASP A 374 -6.44 6.10 -29.91
C ASP A 374 -7.04 5.74 -31.29
N GLU A 375 -7.65 4.56 -31.45
CA GLU A 375 -8.22 4.05 -32.71
C GLU A 375 -9.76 3.85 -32.64
N GLU A 376 -10.42 3.81 -33.80
CA GLU A 376 -11.88 3.57 -33.89
C GLU A 376 -12.19 2.07 -33.81
N VAL A 377 -12.88 1.64 -32.75
CA VAL A 377 -13.17 0.23 -32.46
C VAL A 377 -14.61 -0.12 -32.82
N SER A 378 -14.84 -1.25 -33.49
CA SER A 378 -16.18 -1.72 -33.87
C SER A 378 -16.79 -2.59 -32.77
N ILE A 379 -17.90 -2.13 -32.17
CA ILE A 379 -18.68 -2.83 -31.14
C ILE A 379 -20.00 -3.43 -31.68
N ALA A 380 -19.98 -3.81 -32.96
CA ALA A 380 -21.11 -4.48 -33.61
C ALA A 380 -21.39 -5.84 -32.94
N GLN A 381 -22.66 -6.09 -32.57
CA GLN A 381 -23.13 -7.33 -31.92
C GLN A 381 -22.59 -7.62 -30.50
N TRP A 382 -21.68 -6.80 -29.97
CA TRP A 382 -21.20 -6.89 -28.60
C TRP A 382 -22.35 -6.81 -27.59
N LYS A 383 -22.17 -7.35 -26.38
CA LYS A 383 -23.22 -7.43 -25.36
C LYS A 383 -22.74 -6.92 -24.00
N ILE A 384 -23.60 -6.20 -23.30
CA ILE A 384 -23.43 -5.90 -21.87
C ILE A 384 -24.42 -6.77 -21.09
N LYS A 385 -23.89 -7.58 -20.19
CA LYS A 385 -24.62 -8.51 -19.32
C LYS A 385 -24.43 -8.05 -17.88
N LEU A 386 -25.51 -7.65 -17.21
CA LEU A 386 -25.50 -7.31 -15.78
C LEU A 386 -26.23 -8.41 -14.99
N ILE A 387 -25.61 -8.86 -13.91
CA ILE A 387 -26.16 -9.82 -12.94
C ILE A 387 -26.15 -9.16 -11.56
N ALA A 388 -27.28 -9.18 -10.86
CA ALA A 388 -27.37 -8.74 -9.46
C ALA A 388 -28.30 -9.70 -8.68
N GLY A 389 -27.74 -10.39 -7.69
CA GLY A 389 -28.35 -11.61 -7.13
C GLY A 389 -28.78 -12.60 -8.22
N ASP A 390 -29.96 -13.22 -8.06
CA ASP A 390 -30.53 -14.21 -9.00
C ASP A 390 -31.04 -13.62 -10.34
N LYS A 391 -30.79 -12.34 -10.64
CA LYS A 391 -31.36 -11.65 -11.82
C LYS A 391 -30.28 -11.27 -12.82
N GLU A 392 -30.45 -11.71 -14.06
CA GLU A 392 -29.63 -11.31 -15.21
C GLU A 392 -30.43 -10.42 -16.18
N THR A 393 -29.78 -9.42 -16.79
CA THR A 393 -30.24 -8.80 -18.05
C THR A 393 -29.08 -8.55 -18.98
N THR A 394 -29.29 -8.85 -20.27
CA THR A 394 -28.30 -8.64 -21.33
C THR A 394 -28.85 -7.67 -22.38
N TYR A 395 -28.07 -6.65 -22.71
CA TYR A 395 -28.26 -5.71 -23.82
C TYR A 395 -27.27 -6.03 -24.94
N SER A 396 -27.65 -5.84 -26.21
CA SER A 396 -26.76 -6.09 -27.36
C SER A 396 -26.75 -4.92 -28.34
N PHE A 397 -25.54 -4.55 -28.79
CA PHE A 397 -25.29 -3.42 -29.67
C PHE A 397 -25.57 -3.73 -31.14
N ASN A 398 -25.98 -2.71 -31.89
CA ASN A 398 -26.43 -2.87 -33.27
C ASN A 398 -25.27 -3.24 -34.22
N ASN A 399 -25.54 -4.02 -35.27
CA ASN A 399 -24.58 -4.63 -36.18
C ASN A 399 -23.86 -3.65 -37.16
N ARG A 400 -23.71 -2.38 -36.79
CA ARG A 400 -22.98 -1.31 -37.49
C ARG A 400 -22.35 -0.29 -36.54
N MET A 401 -22.32 -0.59 -35.25
CA MET A 401 -21.94 0.36 -34.21
C MET A 401 -20.43 0.38 -34.00
N LYS A 402 -19.87 1.59 -33.91
CA LYS A 402 -18.45 1.85 -33.68
C LYS A 402 -18.30 2.88 -32.58
N LEU A 403 -17.17 2.82 -31.88
CA LEU A 403 -16.78 3.71 -30.81
C LEU A 403 -15.48 4.41 -31.22
N GLY A 404 -15.51 5.74 -31.33
CA GLY A 404 -14.32 6.54 -31.66
C GLY A 404 -13.29 6.56 -30.51
N PRO A 405 -12.07 7.07 -30.75
CA PRO A 405 -11.07 7.25 -29.72
C PRO A 405 -11.61 8.08 -28.54
N HIS A 406 -11.33 7.65 -27.30
CA HIS A 406 -11.72 8.34 -26.05
C HIS A 406 -13.21 8.74 -25.98
N SER A 407 -14.09 7.94 -26.60
CA SER A 407 -15.54 8.17 -26.61
C SER A 407 -16.29 7.14 -25.77
N THR A 408 -17.42 7.56 -25.21
CA THR A 408 -18.23 6.78 -24.27
C THR A 408 -19.63 6.49 -24.81
N VAL A 409 -20.22 5.39 -24.35
CA VAL A 409 -21.61 5.01 -24.63
C VAL A 409 -22.30 4.61 -23.34
N THR A 410 -23.44 5.23 -23.04
CA THR A 410 -24.24 4.92 -21.84
C THR A 410 -25.53 4.21 -22.23
N VAL A 411 -25.81 3.08 -21.56
CA VAL A 411 -27.02 2.27 -21.75
C VAL A 411 -27.87 2.34 -20.48
N TYR A 412 -29.01 3.03 -20.58
CA TYR A 412 -29.99 3.22 -19.51
C TYR A 412 -31.08 2.14 -19.52
N SER A 413 -31.56 1.80 -18.32
CA SER A 413 -32.84 1.11 -18.06
C SER A 413 -34.02 1.84 -18.71
N MET A 414 -35.12 1.13 -18.97
CA MET A 414 -36.34 1.71 -19.57
C MET A 414 -36.98 2.78 -18.67
N ASP A 415 -36.94 2.59 -17.35
CA ASP A 415 -37.57 3.48 -16.37
C ASP A 415 -36.64 4.59 -15.81
N ALA A 416 -35.43 4.75 -16.36
CA ALA A 416 -34.44 5.71 -15.86
C ALA A 416 -34.85 7.18 -16.13
N THR A 417 -35.11 7.95 -15.07
CA THR A 417 -35.71 9.30 -15.12
C THR A 417 -34.99 10.30 -16.04
N ASP A 418 -33.65 10.26 -16.06
CA ASP A 418 -32.81 11.18 -16.87
C ASP A 418 -32.41 10.61 -18.25
N GLY A 419 -32.75 9.36 -18.54
CA GLY A 419 -32.32 8.64 -19.74
C GLY A 419 -33.09 9.02 -21.00
N LYS A 420 -32.60 10.00 -21.78
CA LYS A 420 -33.13 10.28 -23.14
C LYS A 420 -32.38 9.49 -24.20
N HIS A 421 -33.11 8.82 -25.08
CA HIS A 421 -32.52 8.03 -26.16
C HIS A 421 -31.96 8.94 -27.27
N GLN A 422 -30.64 9.12 -27.27
CA GLN A 422 -29.89 9.94 -28.21
C GLN A 422 -28.62 9.19 -28.68
N PRO A 423 -28.75 8.29 -29.68
CA PRO A 423 -27.60 7.69 -30.34
C PRO A 423 -26.70 8.77 -31.00
N PRO A 424 -25.36 8.59 -31.02
CA PRO A 424 -24.62 7.39 -30.62
C PRO A 424 -24.26 7.32 -29.12
N GLU A 425 -24.47 8.36 -28.32
CA GLU A 425 -23.92 8.44 -26.95
C GLU A 425 -24.84 7.81 -25.89
N HIS A 426 -26.16 7.95 -26.04
CA HIS A 426 -27.16 7.53 -25.05
C HIS A 426 -28.20 6.55 -25.62
N TYR A 427 -28.18 5.31 -25.14
CA TYR A 427 -29.16 4.27 -25.47
C TYR A 427 -30.09 3.99 -24.30
N VAL A 428 -31.38 3.79 -24.59
CA VAL A 428 -32.38 3.39 -23.58
C VAL A 428 -32.92 2.02 -23.95
N MET A 429 -33.01 1.12 -22.96
CA MET A 429 -33.61 -0.20 -23.14
C MET A 429 -35.09 -0.09 -23.52
N LYS A 430 -35.56 -0.95 -24.42
CA LYS A 430 -36.93 -0.86 -24.98
C LYS A 430 -37.97 -1.77 -24.32
N ARG A 431 -37.54 -2.70 -23.46
CA ARG A 431 -38.39 -3.75 -22.83
C ARG A 431 -37.90 -4.28 -21.48
N ASN A 432 -36.67 -3.96 -21.07
CA ASN A 432 -36.03 -4.48 -19.87
C ASN A 432 -35.45 -3.31 -19.06
N ASN A 433 -35.25 -3.54 -17.76
CA ASN A 433 -34.36 -2.73 -16.93
C ASN A 433 -33.13 -3.58 -16.57
N TRP A 434 -32.04 -2.92 -16.23
CA TRP A 434 -30.94 -3.56 -15.52
C TRP A 434 -31.42 -4.11 -14.16
N PRO A 435 -30.94 -5.28 -13.69
CA PRO A 435 -31.31 -5.84 -12.40
C PRO A 435 -30.74 -5.03 -11.24
N VAL A 436 -31.61 -4.67 -10.30
CA VAL A 436 -31.23 -4.16 -8.97
C VAL A 436 -31.23 -5.33 -7.97
N GLY A 437 -30.13 -5.47 -7.22
CA GLY A 437 -29.89 -6.52 -6.24
C GLY A 437 -28.51 -6.39 -5.59
N GLU A 438 -28.21 -7.27 -4.63
CA GLU A 438 -26.92 -7.33 -3.95
C GLU A 438 -25.81 -7.85 -4.89
N ASN A 439 -24.58 -7.40 -4.66
CA ASN A 439 -23.36 -7.71 -5.43
C ASN A 439 -23.54 -7.63 -6.96
N PRO A 440 -23.82 -6.44 -7.52
CA PRO A 440 -23.92 -6.26 -8.97
C PRO A 440 -22.59 -6.57 -9.66
N SER A 441 -22.67 -7.30 -10.76
CA SER A 441 -21.55 -7.64 -11.63
C SER A 441 -21.92 -7.40 -13.09
N ALA A 442 -21.04 -6.71 -13.81
CA ALA A 442 -21.23 -6.28 -15.20
C ALA A 442 -20.16 -6.90 -16.08
N THR A 443 -20.56 -7.51 -17.20
CA THR A 443 -19.66 -8.16 -18.16
C THR A 443 -19.93 -7.63 -19.57
N LEU A 444 -18.87 -7.28 -20.28
CA LEU A 444 -18.88 -6.87 -21.68
C LEU A 444 -18.34 -8.02 -22.53
N GLU A 445 -19.18 -8.60 -23.38
CA GLU A 445 -18.85 -9.69 -24.30
C GLU A 445 -18.68 -9.17 -25.73
N SER A 446 -17.68 -9.66 -26.46
CA SER A 446 -17.57 -9.47 -27.92
C SER A 446 -18.65 -10.26 -28.67
N ASP A 447 -18.75 -10.00 -29.97
CA ASP A 447 -19.47 -10.82 -30.96
C ASP A 447 -19.17 -12.33 -30.84
N ASN A 448 -17.90 -12.71 -30.64
CA ASN A 448 -17.46 -14.11 -30.48
C ASN A 448 -17.75 -14.72 -29.09
N GLY A 449 -18.20 -13.92 -28.12
CA GLY A 449 -18.42 -14.35 -26.72
C GLY A 449 -17.21 -14.20 -25.79
N ASP A 450 -16.08 -13.68 -26.29
CA ASP A 450 -14.92 -13.33 -25.45
C ASP A 450 -15.27 -12.19 -24.48
N VAL A 451 -14.84 -12.30 -23.22
CA VAL A 451 -15.04 -11.25 -22.20
C VAL A 451 -14.02 -10.14 -22.39
N MET A 452 -14.49 -8.97 -22.84
CA MET A 452 -13.69 -7.77 -23.11
C MET A 452 -13.51 -6.89 -21.88
N SER A 453 -14.45 -6.91 -20.93
CA SER A 453 -14.30 -6.26 -19.62
C SER A 453 -15.27 -6.87 -18.60
N SER A 454 -14.85 -6.96 -17.34
CA SER A 454 -15.68 -7.37 -16.21
C SER A 454 -15.59 -6.34 -15.09
N ILE A 455 -16.67 -6.14 -14.36
CA ILE A 455 -16.70 -5.47 -13.06
C ILE A 455 -17.48 -6.37 -12.11
N THR A 456 -16.91 -6.69 -10.96
CA THR A 456 -17.57 -7.45 -9.89
C THR A 456 -17.45 -6.69 -8.58
N VAL A 457 -18.59 -6.34 -7.98
CA VAL A 457 -18.64 -5.80 -6.62
C VAL A 457 -18.65 -6.96 -5.64
N ALA A 458 -17.56 -7.10 -4.88
CA ALA A 458 -17.42 -8.10 -3.83
C ALA A 458 -17.49 -7.43 -2.45
N GLU A 459 -18.47 -7.81 -1.65
CA GLU A 459 -18.46 -7.52 -0.22
C GLU A 459 -17.45 -8.43 0.51
N SER A 460 -16.85 -7.90 1.58
CA SER A 460 -15.81 -8.60 2.35
C SER A 460 -16.34 -8.96 3.73
N ASP A 461 -17.00 -10.12 3.83
CA ASP A 461 -17.42 -10.71 5.11
C ASP A 461 -16.19 -11.13 5.93
N SER A 462 -15.73 -10.22 6.77
CA SER A 462 -14.54 -10.35 7.60
C SER A 462 -14.86 -11.06 8.93
N SER A 463 -15.23 -12.35 8.87
CA SER A 463 -15.73 -13.08 10.05
C SER A 463 -15.13 -14.48 10.29
N ASN A 464 -13.89 -14.76 9.85
CA ASN A 464 -13.01 -15.73 10.54
C ASN A 464 -11.51 -15.55 10.19
N ALA A 465 -10.63 -15.99 11.09
CA ALA A 465 -9.18 -15.76 11.00
C ALA A 465 -8.31 -17.04 11.03
N GLU A 466 -8.92 -18.23 11.12
CA GLU A 466 -8.22 -19.50 11.44
C GLU A 466 -8.57 -20.68 10.50
N ASP A 467 -8.67 -20.45 9.19
CA ASP A 467 -8.61 -21.54 8.19
C ASP A 467 -7.44 -21.34 7.20
N PRO A 468 -6.45 -22.25 7.14
CA PRO A 468 -5.37 -22.20 6.15
C PRO A 468 -5.76 -22.55 4.72
N ALA A 469 -6.87 -23.29 4.48
CA ALA A 469 -7.14 -23.97 3.22
C ALA A 469 -7.61 -23.03 2.10
N GLU A 470 -8.43 -22.02 2.41
CA GLU A 470 -9.01 -21.13 1.39
C GLU A 470 -8.01 -20.14 0.77
N ARG A 471 -6.77 -20.10 1.28
CA ARG A 471 -5.73 -19.19 0.77
C ARG A 471 -5.03 -19.68 -0.50
N CYS A 472 -5.34 -20.89 -0.99
CA CYS A 472 -4.74 -21.48 -2.18
C CYS A 472 -5.52 -21.25 -3.49
N SER A 473 -6.84 -21.02 -3.44
CA SER A 473 -7.71 -21.01 -4.63
C SER A 473 -7.79 -19.67 -5.38
N ILE A 474 -7.31 -18.57 -4.80
CA ILE A 474 -7.46 -17.21 -5.36
C ILE A 474 -6.12 -16.65 -5.91
N MET A 475 -5.06 -17.47 -6.03
CA MET A 475 -3.74 -17.05 -6.53
C MET A 475 -3.12 -17.91 -7.65
N GLU A 476 -3.92 -18.72 -8.35
CA GLU A 476 -3.47 -19.46 -9.55
C GLU A 476 -3.74 -18.70 -10.86
N GLY A 477 -4.51 -17.60 -10.82
CA GLY A 477 -4.63 -16.65 -11.92
C GLY A 477 -3.33 -15.87 -12.16
N ARG A 478 -2.48 -16.35 -13.08
CA ARG A 478 -1.21 -15.72 -13.51
C ARG A 478 -0.21 -15.42 -12.39
N ARG A 479 0.45 -16.45 -11.86
CA ARG A 479 1.89 -16.29 -11.52
C ARG A 479 2.66 -16.11 -12.84
N GLU A 480 3.28 -14.96 -13.08
CA GLU A 480 4.14 -14.81 -14.25
C GLU A 480 5.31 -15.82 -14.19
N MET A 481 5.74 -16.31 -15.35
CA MET A 481 6.91 -17.18 -15.50
C MET A 481 8.20 -16.35 -15.43
N THR A 482 8.33 -15.54 -14.37
CA THR A 482 9.36 -14.50 -14.20
C THR A 482 10.32 -14.88 -13.06
N CYS A 483 11.62 -14.79 -13.30
CA CYS A 483 12.64 -14.83 -12.25
C CYS A 483 13.23 -13.43 -12.06
N PHE A 484 13.36 -12.98 -10.81
CA PHE A 484 14.03 -11.73 -10.47
C PHE A 484 15.38 -12.02 -9.82
N VAL A 485 16.40 -11.26 -10.21
CA VAL A 485 17.78 -11.44 -9.76
C VAL A 485 18.33 -10.11 -9.27
N THR A 486 18.98 -10.05 -8.11
CA THR A 486 19.53 -8.80 -7.58
C THR A 486 20.82 -8.95 -6.78
N VAL A 487 21.82 -8.13 -7.10
CA VAL A 487 23.05 -7.94 -6.29
C VAL A 487 22.89 -6.86 -5.21
N GLY A 488 21.73 -6.21 -5.15
CA GLY A 488 21.48 -5.03 -4.31
C GLY A 488 22.41 -3.87 -4.68
N THR A 489 23.12 -3.34 -3.68
CA THR A 489 24.15 -2.30 -3.84
C THR A 489 25.58 -2.85 -3.85
N THR A 490 25.78 -4.17 -3.75
CA THR A 490 27.11 -4.78 -3.70
C THR A 490 27.67 -5.03 -5.11
N LEU A 491 28.98 -4.94 -5.27
CA LEU A 491 29.65 -5.30 -6.52
C LEU A 491 29.84 -6.83 -6.55
N PHE A 492 28.94 -7.53 -7.24
CA PHE A 492 28.98 -8.99 -7.38
C PHE A 492 28.85 -9.41 -8.85
N GLU A 493 29.91 -9.12 -9.61
CA GLU A 493 30.03 -9.42 -11.05
C GLU A 493 29.95 -10.93 -11.30
N GLU A 494 30.47 -11.75 -10.40
CA GLU A 494 30.48 -13.21 -10.50
C GLU A 494 29.06 -13.78 -10.55
N LEU A 495 28.18 -13.39 -9.61
CA LEU A 495 26.75 -13.73 -9.65
C LEU A 495 26.06 -13.20 -10.93
N SER A 496 26.41 -11.99 -11.36
CA SER A 496 25.78 -11.33 -12.51
C SER A 496 26.09 -12.04 -13.83
N ASN A 497 27.29 -12.60 -13.97
CA ASN A 497 27.69 -13.38 -15.14
C ASN A 497 27.27 -14.86 -15.01
N GLU A 498 27.29 -15.46 -13.82
CA GLU A 498 26.90 -16.87 -13.60
C GLU A 498 25.39 -17.11 -13.73
N VAL A 499 24.55 -16.15 -13.35
CA VAL A 499 23.11 -16.17 -13.67
C VAL A 499 22.86 -16.20 -15.18
N LEU A 500 23.80 -15.64 -15.96
CA LEU A 500 23.79 -15.62 -17.42
C LEU A 500 24.70 -16.71 -18.03
N SER A 501 25.00 -17.77 -17.28
CA SER A 501 25.64 -18.97 -17.81
C SER A 501 24.61 -19.90 -18.49
N GLU A 502 25.11 -20.78 -19.36
CA GLU A 502 24.27 -21.73 -20.10
C GLU A 502 23.62 -22.77 -19.17
N GLU A 503 24.34 -23.18 -18.12
CA GLU A 503 23.84 -24.13 -17.13
C GLU A 503 22.73 -23.51 -16.27
N SER A 504 22.92 -22.27 -15.80
CA SER A 504 21.92 -21.50 -15.05
C SER A 504 20.66 -21.24 -15.88
N ILE A 505 20.80 -20.76 -17.13
CA ILE A 505 19.63 -20.45 -17.97
C ILE A 505 18.91 -21.71 -18.44
N SER A 506 19.62 -22.82 -18.69
CA SER A 506 19.00 -24.13 -18.93
C SER A 506 18.21 -24.61 -17.70
N ALA A 507 18.75 -24.46 -16.49
CA ALA A 507 18.04 -24.79 -15.25
C ALA A 507 16.77 -23.94 -15.05
N LEU A 508 16.84 -22.62 -15.29
CA LEU A 508 15.68 -21.72 -15.20
C LEU A 508 14.59 -22.08 -16.23
N GLN A 509 14.97 -22.47 -17.45
CA GLN A 509 14.03 -22.98 -18.46
C GLN A 509 13.36 -24.30 -18.02
N GLN A 510 14.11 -25.24 -17.44
CA GLN A 510 13.58 -26.50 -16.88
C GLN A 510 12.55 -26.25 -15.76
N VAL A 511 12.74 -25.20 -14.96
CA VAL A 511 11.79 -24.75 -13.91
C VAL A 511 10.59 -23.98 -14.49
N GLY A 512 10.51 -23.81 -15.81
CA GLY A 512 9.39 -23.19 -16.51
C GLY A 512 9.35 -21.66 -16.36
N ILE A 513 10.52 -21.02 -16.36
CA ILE A 513 10.67 -19.56 -16.43
C ILE A 513 10.84 -19.15 -17.90
N LYS A 514 10.23 -18.02 -18.28
CA LYS A 514 10.27 -17.42 -19.64
C LYS A 514 10.80 -15.99 -19.65
N LYS A 515 10.97 -15.37 -18.49
CA LYS A 515 11.36 -13.96 -18.33
C LYS A 515 12.34 -13.83 -17.16
N LEU A 516 13.48 -13.23 -17.42
CA LEU A 516 14.54 -12.98 -16.44
C LEU A 516 14.75 -11.47 -16.31
N ILE A 517 14.69 -10.96 -15.08
CA ILE A 517 14.90 -9.54 -14.76
C ILE A 517 16.09 -9.45 -13.80
N LEU A 518 17.17 -8.77 -14.21
CA LEU A 518 18.37 -8.59 -13.40
C LEU A 518 18.53 -7.14 -12.92
N GLN A 519 18.80 -6.97 -11.63
CA GLN A 519 19.35 -5.75 -11.05
C GLN A 519 20.86 -5.95 -10.85
N ILE A 520 21.68 -5.28 -11.67
CA ILE A 520 23.15 -5.41 -11.65
C ILE A 520 23.85 -4.33 -10.80
N GLY A 521 23.16 -3.25 -10.41
CA GLY A 521 23.73 -2.20 -9.55
C GLY A 521 25.04 -1.62 -10.11
N ALA A 522 26.12 -1.76 -9.33
CA ALA A 522 27.47 -1.33 -9.67
C ALA A 522 28.31 -2.39 -10.43
N ALA A 523 27.83 -3.63 -10.55
CA ALA A 523 28.53 -4.69 -11.27
C ALA A 523 28.53 -4.42 -12.80
N ASN A 524 29.53 -4.97 -13.51
CA ASN A 524 29.58 -4.95 -14.97
C ASN A 524 29.46 -6.35 -15.56
N LEU A 525 28.78 -6.43 -16.71
CA LEU A 525 28.66 -7.66 -17.51
C LEU A 525 29.89 -7.79 -18.42
N THR A 526 30.50 -8.97 -18.44
CA THR A 526 31.65 -9.29 -19.30
C THR A 526 31.27 -9.15 -20.78
N GLU A 527 32.19 -8.65 -21.62
CA GLU A 527 31.99 -8.47 -23.06
C GLU A 527 31.45 -9.73 -23.76
N GLU A 528 31.93 -10.92 -23.36
CA GLU A 528 31.45 -12.20 -23.90
C GLU A 528 29.98 -12.51 -23.60
N VAL A 529 29.46 -12.04 -22.45
CA VAL A 529 28.06 -12.21 -22.06
C VAL A 529 27.20 -11.15 -22.74
N ARG A 530 27.67 -9.89 -22.77
CA ARG A 530 26.98 -8.77 -23.42
C ARG A 530 26.76 -9.03 -24.92
N ASN A 531 27.79 -9.47 -25.63
CA ASN A 531 27.68 -9.79 -27.05
C ASN A 531 26.84 -11.05 -27.34
N ARG A 532 26.85 -12.04 -26.44
CA ARG A 532 26.13 -13.32 -26.59
C ARG A 532 24.63 -13.21 -26.32
N VAL A 533 24.23 -12.54 -25.24
CA VAL A 533 22.84 -12.47 -24.77
C VAL A 533 22.10 -11.26 -25.34
N PHE A 534 22.83 -10.17 -25.61
CA PHE A 534 22.25 -8.86 -25.94
C PHE A 534 22.78 -8.25 -27.27
N GLY A 535 23.59 -8.98 -28.03
CA GLY A 535 24.01 -8.59 -29.39
C GLY A 535 24.86 -7.33 -29.50
N GLY A 536 25.39 -6.80 -28.38
CA GLY A 536 26.29 -5.65 -28.36
C GLY A 536 25.65 -4.28 -28.60
N ALA A 537 24.32 -4.17 -28.57
CA ALA A 537 23.57 -2.97 -28.97
C ALA A 537 22.85 -2.26 -27.79
N GLU A 538 23.56 -2.03 -26.68
CA GLU A 538 22.96 -1.61 -25.40
C GLU A 538 23.55 -0.34 -24.79
N THR A 539 22.79 0.29 -23.89
CA THR A 539 23.22 1.45 -23.09
C THR A 539 23.65 1.02 -21.68
N GLU A 540 24.46 1.86 -21.04
CA GLU A 540 25.16 1.53 -19.78
C GLU A 540 24.23 1.24 -18.58
N ASP A 541 22.97 1.69 -18.62
CA ASP A 541 22.02 1.61 -17.51
C ASP A 541 20.98 0.48 -17.60
N LYS A 542 20.55 0.11 -18.83
CA LYS A 542 19.41 -0.81 -19.06
C LYS A 542 19.57 -1.58 -20.36
N GLY A 543 19.25 -2.87 -20.30
CA GLY A 543 19.38 -3.79 -21.42
C GLY A 543 18.18 -4.72 -21.64
N ARG A 544 18.08 -5.27 -22.84
CA ARG A 544 17.07 -6.27 -23.26
C ARG A 544 17.63 -7.19 -24.34
N GLY A 545 17.63 -8.49 -24.04
CA GLY A 545 18.09 -9.55 -24.91
C GLY A 545 17.16 -10.76 -24.85
N SER A 546 17.54 -11.82 -25.55
CA SER A 546 16.75 -13.06 -25.61
C SER A 546 17.65 -14.25 -25.85
N TRP A 547 17.53 -15.28 -25.02
CA TRP A 547 18.25 -16.55 -25.20
C TRP A 547 17.24 -17.69 -25.37
N GLY A 548 17.08 -18.15 -26.61
CA GLY A 548 15.99 -19.04 -26.98
C GLY A 548 14.64 -18.40 -26.64
N ASP A 549 13.76 -19.16 -25.99
CA ASP A 549 12.43 -18.69 -25.57
C ASP A 549 12.44 -17.83 -24.30
N MET A 550 13.61 -17.57 -23.69
CA MET A 550 13.76 -16.73 -22.49
C MET A 550 14.00 -15.27 -22.88
N GLN A 551 13.09 -14.37 -22.47
CA GLN A 551 13.33 -12.92 -22.51
C GLN A 551 14.20 -12.50 -21.32
N ILE A 552 15.26 -11.74 -21.57
CA ILE A 552 16.21 -11.31 -20.54
C ILE A 552 16.28 -9.79 -20.54
N SER A 553 16.15 -9.15 -19.38
CA SER A 553 16.30 -7.69 -19.25
C SER A 553 17.06 -7.34 -17.98
N TYR A 554 17.86 -6.26 -18.03
CA TYR A 554 18.56 -5.75 -16.86
C TYR A 554 18.36 -4.26 -16.65
N TYR A 555 18.57 -3.82 -15.41
CA TYR A 555 18.74 -2.42 -15.03
C TYR A 555 19.82 -2.28 -13.94
N ARG A 556 20.50 -1.13 -13.86
CA ARG A 556 21.39 -0.84 -12.72
C ARG A 556 20.61 -0.59 -11.44
N TYR A 557 19.76 0.43 -11.43
CA TYR A 557 18.97 0.85 -10.26
C TYR A 557 17.49 1.14 -10.61
N LYS A 558 16.61 0.96 -9.62
CA LYS A 558 15.16 1.21 -9.71
C LYS A 558 14.64 1.63 -8.33
N ASN A 559 13.76 2.62 -8.28
CA ASN A 559 13.29 3.23 -7.02
C ASN A 559 12.47 2.30 -6.12
N SER A 560 11.95 1.19 -6.67
CA SER A 560 11.30 0.11 -5.92
C SER A 560 11.54 -1.21 -6.63
N ILE A 561 12.06 -2.21 -5.91
CA ILE A 561 12.22 -3.59 -6.38
C ILE A 561 11.09 -4.51 -5.87
N ALA A 562 10.25 -4.02 -4.97
CA ALA A 562 9.17 -4.80 -4.35
C ALA A 562 8.16 -5.34 -5.37
N ASP A 563 7.96 -4.63 -6.48
CA ASP A 563 7.06 -5.07 -7.56
C ASP A 563 7.66 -6.21 -8.40
N ASP A 564 8.97 -6.23 -8.60
CA ASP A 564 9.66 -7.30 -9.32
C ASP A 564 9.74 -8.55 -8.45
N ILE A 565 10.03 -8.39 -7.16
CA ILE A 565 9.94 -9.46 -6.15
C ILE A 565 8.50 -10.04 -6.09
N ARG A 566 7.48 -9.17 -6.07
CA ARG A 566 6.06 -9.55 -5.98
C ARG A 566 5.54 -10.25 -7.23
N THR A 567 6.01 -9.89 -8.43
CA THR A 567 5.62 -10.54 -9.70
C THR A 567 6.41 -11.82 -9.99
N ALA A 568 7.63 -11.97 -9.47
CA ALA A 568 8.47 -13.15 -9.69
C ALA A 568 7.89 -14.45 -9.11
N LYS A 569 8.20 -15.57 -9.78
CA LYS A 569 7.99 -16.96 -9.32
C LYS A 569 9.10 -17.41 -8.36
N ILE A 570 10.35 -17.02 -8.67
CA ILE A 570 11.58 -17.26 -7.89
C ILE A 570 12.37 -15.95 -7.83
N VAL A 571 13.00 -15.69 -6.68
CA VAL A 571 14.00 -14.64 -6.54
C VAL A 571 15.37 -15.25 -6.26
N ILE A 572 16.40 -14.77 -6.94
CA ILE A 572 17.81 -15.09 -6.67
C ILE A 572 18.47 -13.79 -6.22
N GLY A 573 19.30 -13.82 -5.18
CA GLY A 573 19.95 -12.60 -4.74
C GLY A 573 21.17 -12.80 -3.85
N HIS A 574 21.94 -11.73 -3.73
CA HIS A 574 23.01 -11.67 -2.73
C HIS A 574 22.44 -11.62 -1.30
N CYS A 575 23.25 -11.98 -0.30
CA CYS A 575 22.88 -11.96 1.13
C CYS A 575 22.82 -10.52 1.73
N GLY A 576 22.26 -9.56 1.00
CA GLY A 576 21.97 -8.22 1.50
C GLY A 576 20.77 -8.24 2.44
N ALA A 577 20.95 -7.79 3.69
CA ALA A 577 19.93 -7.92 4.75
C ALA A 577 18.56 -7.32 4.38
N GLY A 578 18.52 -6.16 3.73
CA GLY A 578 17.27 -5.54 3.26
C GLY A 578 16.55 -6.38 2.20
N THR A 579 17.28 -6.80 1.16
CA THR A 579 16.77 -7.67 0.09
C THR A 579 16.24 -8.99 0.64
N CYS A 580 16.98 -9.63 1.55
CA CYS A 580 16.56 -10.87 2.21
C CYS A 580 15.22 -10.67 2.95
N LEU A 581 15.12 -9.64 3.80
CA LEU A 581 13.89 -9.33 4.53
C LEU A 581 12.69 -9.06 3.61
N ASP A 582 12.88 -8.34 2.51
CA ASP A 582 11.77 -8.00 1.61
C ASP A 582 11.29 -9.19 0.76
N VAL A 583 12.18 -10.09 0.34
CA VAL A 583 11.79 -11.34 -0.35
C VAL A 583 11.07 -12.30 0.62
N LEU A 584 11.57 -12.43 1.86
CA LEU A 584 10.94 -13.23 2.90
C LEU A 584 9.55 -12.68 3.30
N ARG A 585 9.41 -11.35 3.44
CA ARG A 585 8.11 -10.67 3.63
C ARG A 585 7.14 -10.94 2.48
N ALA A 586 7.63 -10.98 1.25
CA ALA A 586 6.84 -11.30 0.06
C ALA A 586 6.47 -12.80 -0.06
N LYS A 587 6.98 -13.66 0.84
CA LYS A 587 6.75 -15.12 0.88
C LYS A 587 7.07 -15.79 -0.46
N LYS A 588 8.22 -15.45 -1.04
CA LYS A 588 8.71 -15.97 -2.32
C LYS A 588 9.82 -17.00 -2.11
N PRO A 589 9.90 -18.04 -2.96
CA PRO A 589 11.10 -18.88 -3.07
C PRO A 589 12.36 -18.03 -3.29
N PHE A 590 13.34 -18.19 -2.40
CA PHE A 590 14.55 -17.37 -2.38
C PHE A 590 15.82 -18.24 -2.39
N ILE A 591 16.70 -17.96 -3.36
CA ILE A 591 18.06 -18.51 -3.42
C ILE A 591 19.03 -17.39 -3.06
N VAL A 592 19.72 -17.54 -1.93
CA VAL A 592 20.83 -16.67 -1.53
C VAL A 592 22.12 -17.16 -2.18
N VAL A 593 22.82 -16.29 -2.90
CA VAL A 593 24.18 -16.56 -3.37
C VAL A 593 25.17 -15.79 -2.52
N VAL A 594 26.01 -16.54 -1.79
CA VAL A 594 27.05 -15.99 -0.92
C VAL A 594 28.30 -15.71 -1.74
N ASN A 595 28.96 -14.57 -1.48
CA ASN A 595 30.16 -14.16 -2.20
C ASN A 595 31.41 -14.59 -1.42
N GLU A 596 32.03 -15.70 -1.81
CA GLU A 596 33.25 -16.25 -1.18
C GLU A 596 34.47 -15.30 -1.25
N ARG A 597 34.39 -14.23 -2.05
CA ARG A 597 35.48 -13.25 -2.24
C ARG A 597 35.34 -12.00 -1.37
N LEU A 598 34.21 -11.84 -0.67
CA LEU A 598 34.06 -10.87 0.42
C LEU A 598 34.45 -11.56 1.74
N MET A 599 35.33 -10.95 2.53
CA MET A 599 35.83 -11.56 3.79
C MET A 599 34.82 -11.55 4.95
N ASP A 600 33.61 -11.04 4.73
CA ASP A 600 32.59 -10.83 5.77
C ASP A 600 31.76 -12.10 6.01
N ASN A 601 32.31 -13.02 6.82
CA ASN A 601 31.67 -14.28 7.23
C ASN A 601 30.20 -14.14 7.71
N HIS A 602 29.82 -12.97 8.23
CA HIS A 602 28.45 -12.65 8.67
C HIS A 602 27.38 -12.89 7.59
N GLN A 603 27.72 -12.80 6.31
CA GLN A 603 26.81 -13.18 5.22
C GLN A 603 26.55 -14.68 5.17
N MET A 604 27.59 -15.50 5.34
CA MET A 604 27.49 -16.96 5.40
C MET A 604 26.78 -17.41 6.68
N GLU A 605 27.07 -16.77 7.82
CA GLU A 605 26.41 -17.02 9.11
C GLU A 605 24.90 -16.78 9.03
N LEU A 606 24.47 -15.63 8.47
CA LEU A 606 23.05 -15.32 8.27
C LEU A 606 22.38 -16.30 7.29
N ALA A 607 23.02 -16.58 6.16
CA ALA A 607 22.48 -17.50 5.16
C ALA A 607 22.32 -18.93 5.71
N THR A 608 23.27 -19.39 6.53
CA THR A 608 23.22 -20.71 7.17
C THR A 608 22.07 -20.78 8.18
N ALA A 609 21.97 -19.81 9.09
CA ALA A 609 20.92 -19.79 10.11
C ALA A 609 19.50 -19.81 9.50
N MET A 610 19.26 -19.03 8.45
CA MET A 610 17.95 -19.00 7.77
C MET A 610 17.70 -20.24 6.90
N ALA A 611 18.73 -20.98 6.51
CA ALA A 611 18.60 -22.26 5.80
C ALA A 611 18.33 -23.43 6.76
N ASP A 612 18.91 -23.42 7.96
CA ASP A 612 18.60 -24.38 9.03
C ASP A 612 17.13 -24.28 9.45
N GLU A 613 16.56 -23.07 9.48
CA GLU A 613 15.12 -22.82 9.70
C GLU A 613 14.23 -23.14 8.47
N ASN A 614 14.82 -23.59 7.36
CA ASN A 614 14.19 -23.87 6.06
C ASN A 614 13.47 -22.65 5.42
N HIS A 615 13.89 -21.43 5.75
CA HIS A 615 13.32 -20.19 5.21
C HIS A 615 13.91 -19.78 3.84
N LEU A 616 15.12 -20.24 3.51
CA LEU A 616 15.77 -20.01 2.21
C LEU A 616 16.70 -21.16 1.83
N LEU A 617 17.09 -21.24 0.55
CA LEU A 617 18.24 -22.03 0.11
C LEU A 617 19.44 -21.10 -0.08
N PHE A 618 20.65 -21.57 0.24
CA PHE A 618 21.89 -20.83 -0.05
C PHE A 618 22.85 -21.65 -0.90
N CYS A 619 23.61 -20.99 -1.77
CA CYS A 619 24.62 -21.60 -2.60
C CYS A 619 25.82 -20.67 -2.87
N THR A 620 26.88 -21.24 -3.41
CA THR A 620 27.98 -20.51 -4.05
C THR A 620 27.67 -20.33 -5.54
N PRO A 621 28.30 -19.38 -6.26
CA PRO A 621 28.02 -19.15 -7.69
C PRO A 621 28.09 -20.44 -8.53
N SER A 622 29.17 -21.21 -8.38
CA SER A 622 29.39 -22.47 -9.12
C SER A 622 28.38 -23.60 -8.83
N LYS A 623 27.48 -23.42 -7.86
CA LYS A 623 26.40 -24.38 -7.51
C LYS A 623 25.00 -23.83 -7.78
N LEU A 624 24.90 -22.65 -8.38
CA LEU A 624 23.62 -21.99 -8.65
C LEU A 624 22.73 -22.83 -9.58
N ALA A 625 23.29 -23.38 -10.67
CA ALA A 625 22.57 -24.23 -11.61
C ALA A 625 22.08 -25.56 -11.01
N GLU A 626 22.77 -26.11 -10.00
CA GLU A 626 22.29 -27.26 -9.22
C GLU A 626 21.15 -26.85 -8.28
N THR A 627 21.32 -25.73 -7.57
CA THR A 627 20.37 -25.24 -6.55
C THR A 627 19.04 -24.79 -7.16
N ILE A 628 19.06 -24.25 -8.38
CA ILE A 628 17.84 -23.92 -9.15
C ILE A 628 17.02 -25.17 -9.48
N ARG A 629 17.64 -26.36 -9.57
CA ARG A 629 16.96 -27.64 -9.83
C ARG A 629 16.46 -28.35 -8.57
N ASP A 630 16.77 -27.85 -7.36
CA ASP A 630 16.28 -28.47 -6.12
C ASP A 630 14.80 -28.13 -5.89
N ASN A 631 13.96 -29.17 -5.86
CA ASN A 631 12.52 -29.04 -5.59
C ASN A 631 12.22 -28.44 -4.22
N ARG A 632 13.13 -28.54 -3.24
CA ARG A 632 12.99 -27.93 -1.90
C ARG A 632 12.76 -26.42 -1.95
N LEU A 633 13.16 -25.76 -3.04
CA LEU A 633 12.90 -24.34 -3.31
C LEU A 633 11.41 -23.96 -3.20
N PHE A 634 10.49 -24.90 -3.50
CA PHE A 634 9.05 -24.67 -3.41
C PHE A 634 8.42 -25.15 -2.09
N GLU A 635 9.19 -25.78 -1.20
CA GLU A 635 8.75 -26.33 0.08
C GLU A 635 9.16 -25.46 1.29
N LEU A 636 9.84 -24.33 1.03
CA LEU A 636 10.37 -23.41 2.05
C LEU A 636 9.28 -22.85 2.98
N THR A 637 9.59 -22.78 4.28
CA THR A 637 8.69 -22.27 5.30
C THR A 637 8.60 -20.73 5.24
N PRO A 638 7.40 -20.12 5.31
CA PRO A 638 7.31 -18.66 5.33
C PRO A 638 7.88 -18.07 6.63
N PHE A 639 8.94 -17.26 6.51
CA PHE A 639 9.48 -16.49 7.64
C PHE A 639 8.43 -15.53 8.22
N HIS A 640 8.40 -15.41 9.54
CA HIS A 640 7.56 -14.48 10.26
C HIS A 640 8.47 -13.56 11.09
N PRO A 641 8.53 -12.25 10.79
CA PRO A 641 9.42 -11.35 11.51
C PRO A 641 8.97 -11.22 12.99
N PRO A 642 9.91 -11.04 13.93
CA PRO A 642 9.57 -10.67 15.30
C PRO A 642 8.76 -9.36 15.33
N ARG A 643 7.81 -9.27 16.26
CA ARG A 643 6.94 -8.11 16.49
C ARG A 643 7.63 -7.00 17.28
#